data_AF-A0AAE1LRY3-F1
#
_entry.id   AF-A0AAE1LRY3-F1
#
_cell.length_a   1.000
_cell.length_b   1.000
_cell.length_c   1.000
_cell.angle_alpha   90.00
_cell.angle_beta   90.00
_cell.angle_gamma   90.00
#
_symmetry.space_group_name_H-M   'P 1'
#
loop_
_entity.id
_entity.type
_entity.pdbx_description
1 polymer ?
#
loop_
_entity_poly.entity_id
_entity_poly.type
_entity_poly.pdbx_seq_one_letter_code
_entity_poly.pdbx_strand_id
1 'polypeptide(L)'
;MVSTRNCTDVWLIGQRTNSLSGCKLPTGRQVLQRMLYLHTDEGMKLRDSARLTVQECFIFWGKAGVPVQEERNATEVVLRLHKEWVNLGKDKNSVADVHIARRQAFSRKLDMTLDFAHHKAETVMEENLRREKDAKTKAAIAEDLQFYRLQKQSREGYMAKVDANVVKKIEKQQRASAKQEAIKKKYKADKEKTEAHFKKVKLELDDNEFNDANNEEVFKVSERSGKKTKKSITTPSLVAALDRNALSVRGAARVVAETITTIGEDKSKLKISPSTLYRSRSANRVKTEESFLENFPCSGPIVLHFDGKNLPNEKGEIVDRVAMVVKDLQTGQEQLLGIPCLASGSGRAQAEAAVELLRKRGVADRVVGSSFDTTSANTGIYIGVCTILAELLGRPLLRLACRHHVFELPIKAAFDQLVGPSKSPVIPVFERFQSEWKNIDQANYVTAIQLQTIRRVHDADEIIFYCKSLLEKDVCPRDDYKYYLKYTITFLGGVPPGGVKFYKPGAVSRARFMGRALYCLPIAMFSNQFQLTDQERTCVIEVSMYAVTAHLKPWFESNYSCRAPSIDLALVKRFEFELSRHKKNDARKTLWRTAGFKFLSHLWYLAPEMIPLALFDDNVSNDTKAKIVAAMDTPTDIEDLPHKALIPKLDKSVQNLELSDFANEGSLLFFKKLGVEPEFSKKTPNEWKDDTSFQTLSVLVRNLPTTNDAAERGVGLAAQFNNKLTKSESQRQGLYLVVANDRKANKQK
;
A
#
# COMPACT_ATOMS: atom_id res chain seq x y z
N MET A 1 24.10 8.50 42.08
CA MET A 1 22.73 8.71 42.58
C MET A 1 21.87 9.23 41.45
N VAL A 2 20.96 8.38 40.98
CA VAL A 2 20.10 8.60 39.81
C VAL A 2 18.95 9.53 40.19
N SER A 3 18.72 10.60 39.42
CA SER A 3 17.49 11.39 39.49
C SER A 3 16.45 10.78 38.56
N THR A 4 15.54 10.01 39.13
CA THR A 4 14.31 9.53 38.49
C THR A 4 13.39 10.73 38.23
N ARG A 5 13.09 11.03 36.96
CA ARG A 5 11.91 11.86 36.65
C ARG A 5 10.67 11.03 36.97
N ASN A 6 10.08 11.30 38.13
CA ASN A 6 8.86 10.69 38.65
C ASN A 6 7.77 10.53 37.58
N CYS A 7 7.42 9.28 37.25
CA CYS A 7 6.16 8.94 36.60
C CYS A 7 5.08 8.96 37.69
N THR A 8 4.61 10.16 38.05
CA THR A 8 3.67 10.33 39.16
C THR A 8 2.28 9.86 38.75
N ASP A 9 1.73 8.91 39.50
CA ASP A 9 0.32 8.51 39.38
C ASP A 9 -0.59 9.73 39.58
N VAL A 10 -1.51 9.94 38.63
CA VAL A 10 -2.47 11.03 38.73
C VAL A 10 -3.59 10.61 39.68
N TRP A 11 -3.80 11.38 40.74
CA TRP A 11 -4.80 11.12 41.77
C TRP A 11 -6.17 10.74 41.18
N LEU A 12 -6.73 9.59 41.59
CA LEU A 12 -7.96 8.95 41.09
C LEU A 12 -7.96 8.49 39.61
N ILE A 13 -6.94 8.80 38.81
CA ILE A 13 -6.89 8.49 37.36
C ILE A 13 -5.84 7.41 37.05
N GLY A 14 -4.72 7.38 37.79
CA GLY A 14 -3.59 6.47 37.57
C GLY A 14 -2.60 7.00 36.53
N GLN A 15 -1.84 6.10 35.91
CA GLN A 15 -0.81 6.45 34.94
C GLN A 15 -1.40 7.04 33.65
N ARG A 16 -0.80 8.14 33.18
CA ARG A 16 -1.12 8.78 31.90
C ARG A 16 -0.69 7.86 30.76
N THR A 17 -1.49 7.79 29.68
CA THR A 17 -1.25 6.88 28.55
C THR A 17 -1.09 7.64 27.24
N ASN A 18 -0.11 7.21 26.44
CA ASN A 18 0.19 7.82 25.14
C ASN A 18 -0.75 7.36 24.01
N SER A 19 -1.67 6.43 24.28
CA SER A 19 -2.67 5.94 23.33
C SER A 19 -3.85 5.26 24.03
N LEU A 20 -5.01 5.23 23.38
CA LEU A 20 -6.13 4.37 23.78
C LEU A 20 -5.97 2.97 23.14
N SER A 21 -6.04 1.93 23.96
CA SER A 21 -5.94 0.52 23.54
C SER A 21 -7.00 -0.34 24.20
N GLY A 22 -7.41 -1.43 23.54
CA GLY A 22 -8.35 -2.42 24.07
C GLY A 22 -9.41 -2.87 23.08
N CYS A 23 -10.27 -3.78 23.53
CA CYS A 23 -11.37 -4.37 22.75
C CYS A 23 -12.76 -4.03 23.32
N LYS A 24 -12.87 -3.00 24.17
CA LYS A 24 -14.11 -2.52 24.80
C LYS A 24 -14.30 -1.02 24.50
N LEU A 25 -15.49 -0.48 24.78
CA LEU A 25 -15.69 0.97 24.67
C LEU A 25 -14.87 1.70 25.77
N PRO A 26 -14.20 2.83 25.43
CA PRO A 26 -13.30 3.51 26.36
C PRO A 26 -13.98 3.91 27.67
N THR A 27 -13.30 3.66 28.78
CA THR A 27 -13.76 4.08 30.11
C THR A 27 -13.49 5.56 30.34
N GLY A 28 -14.22 6.18 31.29
CA GLY A 28 -13.90 7.55 31.72
C GLY A 28 -12.44 7.70 32.18
N ARG A 29 -11.90 6.67 32.84
CA ARG A 29 -10.49 6.59 33.27
C ARG A 29 -9.53 6.65 32.10
N GLN A 30 -9.70 5.78 31.11
CA GLN A 30 -8.83 5.71 29.93
C GLN A 30 -8.85 7.03 29.14
N VAL A 31 -10.04 7.63 29.00
CA VAL A 31 -10.22 8.93 28.34
C VAL A 31 -9.44 10.02 29.07
N LEU A 32 -9.53 10.11 30.40
CA LEU A 32 -8.78 11.11 31.15
C LEU A 32 -7.26 10.85 31.15
N GLN A 33 -6.83 9.59 31.26
CA GLN A 33 -5.41 9.22 31.15
C GLN A 33 -4.80 9.70 29.84
N ARG A 34 -5.51 9.47 28.72
CA ARG A 34 -5.09 9.91 27.39
C ARG A 34 -5.12 11.43 27.24
N MET A 35 -6.19 12.08 27.69
CA MET A 35 -6.33 13.53 27.58
C MET A 35 -5.27 14.26 28.41
N LEU A 36 -4.99 13.79 29.63
CA LEU A 36 -3.98 14.39 30.50
C LEU A 36 -2.56 14.16 29.99
N TYR A 37 -2.28 13.04 29.32
CA TYR A 37 -1.03 12.85 28.59
C TYR A 37 -0.83 13.95 27.53
N LEU A 38 -1.84 14.17 26.68
CA LEU A 38 -1.79 15.19 25.65
C LEU A 38 -1.66 16.61 26.22
N HIS A 39 -2.35 16.89 27.34
CA HIS A 39 -2.32 18.22 27.95
C HIS A 39 -1.01 18.49 28.70
N THR A 40 -0.53 17.52 29.48
CA THR A 40 0.55 17.70 30.45
C THR A 40 1.91 17.32 29.87
N ASP A 41 2.00 16.19 29.16
CA ASP A 41 3.25 15.65 28.64
C ASP A 41 3.56 16.21 27.24
N GLU A 42 2.53 16.38 26.39
CA GLU A 42 2.66 16.96 25.04
C GLU A 42 2.41 18.47 25.00
N GLY A 43 2.03 19.09 26.13
CA GLY A 43 1.85 20.54 26.26
C GLY A 43 0.70 21.13 25.41
N MET A 44 -0.27 20.31 24.98
CA MET A 44 -1.41 20.78 24.19
C MET A 44 -2.37 21.60 25.05
N LYS A 45 -3.15 22.49 24.43
CA LYS A 45 -4.25 23.18 25.14
C LYS A 45 -5.29 22.15 25.61
N LEU A 46 -5.90 22.38 26.78
CA LEU A 46 -6.84 21.43 27.40
C LEU A 46 -8.00 21.04 26.46
N ARG A 47 -8.60 22.01 25.78
CA ARG A 47 -9.70 21.78 24.83
C ARG A 47 -9.25 21.01 23.58
N ASP A 48 -8.06 21.29 23.08
CA ASP A 48 -7.48 20.56 21.93
C ASP A 48 -7.12 19.12 22.31
N SER A 49 -6.64 18.92 23.53
CA SER A 49 -6.37 17.59 24.12
C SER A 49 -7.65 16.77 24.23
N ALA A 50 -8.73 17.37 24.77
CA ALA A 50 -10.03 16.73 24.87
C ALA A 50 -10.60 16.36 23.49
N ARG A 51 -10.50 17.27 22.51
CA ARG A 51 -10.95 17.01 21.13
C ARG A 51 -10.20 15.85 20.49
N LEU A 52 -8.86 15.81 20.61
CA LEU A 52 -8.06 14.73 20.04
C LEU A 52 -8.37 13.38 20.69
N THR A 53 -8.53 13.35 22.03
CA THR A 53 -8.97 12.15 22.73
C THR A 53 -10.35 11.66 22.27
N VAL A 54 -11.29 12.58 22.01
CA VAL A 54 -12.61 12.24 21.46
C VAL A 54 -12.50 11.60 20.08
N GLN A 55 -11.64 12.13 19.21
CA GLN A 55 -11.39 11.55 17.88
C GLN A 55 -10.84 10.12 17.98
N GLU A 56 -9.93 9.86 18.92
CA GLU A 56 -9.45 8.50 19.19
C GLU A 56 -10.58 7.60 19.73
N CYS A 57 -11.44 8.12 20.61
CA CYS A 57 -12.59 7.37 21.13
C CYS A 57 -13.56 6.99 20.02
N PHE A 58 -13.86 7.90 19.08
CA PHE A 58 -14.79 7.64 17.97
C PHE A 58 -14.39 6.43 17.12
N ILE A 59 -13.10 6.08 17.09
CA ILE A 59 -12.63 4.86 16.42
C ILE A 59 -13.20 3.60 17.11
N PHE A 60 -13.25 3.57 18.44
CA PHE A 60 -13.83 2.45 19.20
C PHE A 60 -15.35 2.39 19.04
N TRP A 61 -16.01 3.54 19.05
CA TRP A 61 -17.46 3.62 18.88
C TRP A 61 -17.90 3.27 17.44
N GLY A 62 -17.11 3.66 16.43
CA GLY A 62 -17.32 3.26 15.05
C GLY A 62 -17.10 1.76 14.82
N LYS A 63 -16.14 1.15 15.52
CA LYS A 63 -15.95 -0.32 15.51
C LYS A 63 -17.12 -1.07 16.11
N ALA A 64 -17.80 -0.49 17.10
CA ALA A 64 -18.98 -1.07 17.74
C ALA A 64 -20.28 -0.87 16.96
N GLY A 65 -20.24 -0.23 15.78
CA GLY A 65 -21.43 0.06 14.98
C GLY A 65 -22.40 1.07 15.60
N VAL A 66 -22.00 1.77 16.68
CA VAL A 66 -22.87 2.66 17.44
C VAL A 66 -22.78 4.09 16.88
N PRO A 67 -23.92 4.72 16.47
CA PRO A 67 -23.93 6.12 16.08
C PRO A 67 -23.47 7.04 17.22
N VAL A 68 -22.53 7.95 16.93
CA VAL A 68 -21.98 8.90 17.93
C VAL A 68 -22.58 10.30 17.80
N GLN A 69 -22.53 11.07 18.89
CA GLN A 69 -22.88 12.49 18.89
C GLN A 69 -21.82 13.35 18.18
N GLU A 70 -22.14 14.61 17.89
CA GLU A 70 -21.17 15.55 17.28
C GLU A 70 -19.92 15.73 18.14
N GLU A 71 -18.76 15.88 17.49
CA GLU A 71 -17.45 16.02 18.14
C GLU A 71 -17.43 17.13 19.19
N ARG A 72 -18.10 18.26 18.90
CA ARG A 72 -18.22 19.38 19.84
C ARG A 72 -18.89 18.95 21.14
N ASN A 73 -19.99 18.20 21.07
CA ASN A 73 -20.74 17.74 22.23
C ASN A 73 -19.96 16.67 23.01
N ALA A 74 -19.33 15.73 22.30
CA ALA A 74 -18.45 14.75 22.91
C ALA A 74 -17.23 15.40 23.61
N THR A 75 -16.66 16.46 23.02
CA THR A 75 -15.58 17.23 23.65
C THR A 75 -16.04 17.88 24.95
N GLU A 76 -17.26 18.43 24.98
CA GLU A 76 -17.85 18.97 26.21
C GLU A 76 -18.10 17.89 27.28
N VAL A 77 -18.40 16.65 26.90
CA VAL A 77 -18.50 15.52 27.84
C VAL A 77 -17.16 15.26 28.52
N VAL A 78 -16.06 15.21 27.76
CA VAL A 78 -14.71 15.01 28.31
C VAL A 78 -14.28 16.18 29.19
N LEU A 79 -14.54 17.42 28.76
CA LEU A 79 -14.21 18.61 29.54
C LEU A 79 -15.01 18.68 30.85
N ARG A 80 -16.27 18.26 30.85
CA ARG A 80 -17.10 18.19 32.06
C ARG A 80 -16.57 17.13 33.03
N LEU A 81 -16.18 15.96 32.52
CA LEU A 81 -15.58 14.90 33.34
C LEU A 81 -14.25 15.35 33.96
N HIS A 82 -13.41 16.06 33.20
CA HIS A 82 -12.19 16.67 33.72
C HIS A 82 -12.49 17.74 34.78
N LYS A 83 -13.49 18.62 34.56
CA LYS A 83 -13.88 19.65 35.52
C LYS A 83 -14.41 19.05 36.84
N GLU A 84 -15.16 17.96 36.76
CA GLU A 84 -15.65 17.21 37.93
C GLU A 84 -14.47 16.62 38.73
N TRP A 85 -13.49 16.02 38.04
CA TRP A 85 -12.25 15.55 38.67
C TRP A 85 -11.45 16.68 39.35
N VAL A 86 -11.26 17.81 38.67
CA VAL A 86 -10.57 18.98 39.24
C VAL A 86 -11.28 19.51 40.49
N ASN A 87 -12.61 19.57 40.46
CA ASN A 87 -13.40 20.02 41.62
C ASN A 87 -13.29 19.05 42.80
N LEU A 88 -13.30 17.73 42.55
CA LEU A 88 -13.06 16.72 43.58
C LEU A 88 -11.68 16.83 44.21
N GLY A 89 -10.68 17.29 43.44
CA GLY A 89 -9.32 17.54 43.92
C GLY A 89 -9.22 18.61 45.02
N LYS A 90 -10.23 19.48 45.18
CA LYS A 90 -10.28 20.51 46.24
C LYS A 90 -10.45 19.91 47.63
N ASP A 91 -11.16 18.78 47.73
CA ASP A 91 -11.46 18.08 48.98
C ASP A 91 -10.63 16.79 49.12
N LYS A 92 -9.51 16.66 48.40
CA LYS A 92 -8.73 15.40 48.32
C LYS A 92 -8.23 14.86 49.66
N ASN A 93 -7.98 15.75 50.63
CA ASN A 93 -7.50 15.43 51.97
C ASN A 93 -8.64 15.37 53.02
N SER A 94 -9.88 15.66 52.63
CA SER A 94 -11.01 15.69 53.56
C SER A 94 -11.43 14.27 53.95
N VAL A 95 -11.56 14.05 55.26
CA VAL A 95 -11.99 12.79 55.90
C VAL A 95 -13.50 12.72 56.14
N ALA A 96 -14.26 13.74 55.75
CA ALA A 96 -15.71 13.72 55.87
C ALA A 96 -16.33 12.62 55.01
N ASP A 97 -17.25 11.84 55.57
CA ASP A 97 -17.88 10.69 54.90
C ASP A 97 -18.52 11.07 53.56
N VAL A 98 -19.14 12.25 53.50
CA VAL A 98 -19.74 12.78 52.26
C VAL A 98 -18.70 12.95 51.15
N HIS A 99 -17.48 13.39 51.48
CA HIS A 99 -16.40 13.59 50.51
C HIS A 99 -15.74 12.26 50.11
N ILE A 100 -15.59 11.32 51.04
CA ILE A 100 -15.15 9.96 50.74
C ILE A 100 -16.14 9.27 49.79
N ALA A 101 -17.44 9.35 50.09
CA ALA A 101 -18.50 8.78 49.26
C ALA A 101 -18.51 9.38 47.85
N ARG A 102 -18.33 10.70 47.71
CA ARG A 102 -18.22 11.38 46.40
C ARG A 102 -17.01 10.89 45.60
N ARG A 103 -15.84 10.71 46.24
CA ARG A 103 -14.63 10.17 45.57
C ARG A 103 -14.82 8.73 45.10
N GLN A 104 -15.41 7.88 45.94
CA GLN A 104 -15.72 6.49 45.58
C GLN A 104 -16.74 6.43 44.43
N ALA A 105 -17.79 7.25 44.48
CA ALA A 105 -18.78 7.33 43.41
C ALA A 105 -18.15 7.79 42.08
N PHE A 106 -17.26 8.78 42.12
CA PHE A 106 -16.54 9.24 40.94
C PHE A 106 -15.57 8.18 40.40
N SER A 107 -14.85 7.46 41.27
CA SER A 107 -13.97 6.36 40.82
C SER A 107 -14.76 5.27 40.11
N ARG A 108 -15.91 4.84 40.68
CA ARG A 108 -16.80 3.87 40.02
C ARG A 108 -17.28 4.40 38.66
N LYS A 109 -17.63 5.68 38.57
CA LYS A 109 -18.02 6.33 37.32
C LYS A 109 -16.88 6.33 36.28
N LEU A 110 -15.62 6.51 36.70
CA LEU A 110 -14.46 6.44 35.80
C LEU A 110 -14.23 5.04 35.21
N ASP A 111 -14.59 3.99 35.95
CA ASP A 111 -14.46 2.60 35.50
C ASP A 111 -15.59 2.19 34.52
N MET A 112 -16.65 3.00 34.44
CA MET A 112 -17.73 2.82 33.46
C MET A 112 -17.40 3.44 32.09
N THR A 113 -18.13 2.97 31.06
CA THR A 113 -17.98 3.46 29.68
C THR A 113 -18.37 4.93 29.62
N LEU A 114 -17.51 5.75 29.03
CA LEU A 114 -17.85 7.15 28.81
C LEU A 114 -18.69 7.27 27.54
N ASP A 115 -19.98 7.55 27.70
CA ASP A 115 -20.94 7.48 26.62
C ASP A 115 -20.78 8.63 25.60
N PHE A 116 -20.47 8.26 24.36
CA PHE A 116 -20.40 9.17 23.22
C PHE A 116 -21.50 8.90 22.18
N ALA A 117 -22.46 8.03 22.49
CA ALA A 117 -23.56 7.72 21.59
C ALA A 117 -24.41 8.95 21.25
N HIS A 118 -24.96 8.95 20.05
CA HIS A 118 -26.03 9.87 19.68
C HIS A 118 -27.27 9.60 20.56
N HIS A 119 -28.03 10.63 20.91
CA HIS A 119 -29.22 10.49 21.78
C HIS A 119 -30.30 9.53 21.25
N LYS A 120 -30.28 9.23 19.93
CA LYS A 120 -31.16 8.23 19.27
C LYS A 120 -30.44 6.95 18.85
N ALA A 121 -29.21 6.71 19.31
CA ALA A 121 -28.38 5.60 18.83
C ALA A 121 -29.10 4.25 18.99
N GLU A 122 -29.67 3.99 20.16
CA GLU A 122 -30.38 2.74 20.45
C GLU A 122 -31.62 2.56 19.57
N THR A 123 -32.47 3.59 19.48
CA THR A 123 -33.67 3.57 18.62
C THR A 123 -33.32 3.34 17.15
N VAL A 124 -32.25 3.97 16.66
CA VAL A 124 -31.77 3.78 15.28
C VAL A 124 -31.29 2.34 15.06
N MET A 125 -30.58 1.76 16.02
CA MET A 125 -30.11 0.37 15.95
C MET A 125 -31.29 -0.61 15.98
N GLU A 126 -32.31 -0.38 16.81
CA GLU A 126 -33.54 -1.17 16.84
C GLU A 126 -34.34 -1.08 15.53
N GLU A 127 -34.47 0.11 14.95
CA GLU A 127 -35.12 0.30 13.66
C GLU A 127 -34.37 -0.43 12.53
N ASN A 128 -33.03 -0.36 12.53
CA ASN A 128 -32.20 -1.08 11.57
C ASN A 128 -32.38 -2.60 11.69
N LEU A 129 -32.44 -3.11 12.92
CA LEU A 129 -32.69 -4.53 13.20
C LEU A 129 -34.06 -5.00 12.68
N ARG A 130 -35.10 -4.15 12.80
CA ARG A 130 -36.45 -4.46 12.31
C ARG A 130 -36.55 -4.45 10.78
N ARG A 131 -35.81 -3.56 10.10
CA ARG A 131 -35.89 -3.37 8.65
C ARG A 131 -35.00 -4.34 7.86
N GLU A 132 -33.94 -4.88 8.47
CA GLU A 132 -33.01 -5.76 7.78
C GLU A 132 -33.65 -7.13 7.46
N LYS A 133 -33.52 -7.54 6.19
CA LYS A 133 -34.10 -8.80 5.67
C LYS A 133 -33.05 -9.90 5.54
N ASP A 134 -31.77 -9.54 5.40
CA ASP A 134 -30.69 -10.52 5.35
C ASP A 134 -30.44 -11.12 6.75
N ALA A 135 -30.56 -12.45 6.87
CA ALA A 135 -30.44 -13.15 8.15
C ALA A 135 -29.06 -12.95 8.81
N LYS A 136 -27.99 -12.91 8.02
CA LYS A 136 -26.62 -12.74 8.52
C LYS A 136 -26.40 -11.31 9.03
N THR A 137 -26.83 -10.29 8.29
CA THR A 137 -26.73 -8.89 8.70
C THR A 137 -27.63 -8.59 9.90
N LYS A 138 -28.82 -9.20 9.95
CA LYS A 138 -29.76 -9.05 11.08
C LYS A 138 -29.19 -9.60 12.38
N ALA A 139 -28.52 -10.76 12.35
CA ALA A 139 -27.82 -11.32 13.51
C ALA A 139 -26.69 -10.40 14.00
N ALA A 140 -25.89 -9.85 13.09
CA ALA A 140 -24.82 -8.91 13.44
C ALA A 140 -25.36 -7.62 14.10
N ILE A 141 -26.46 -7.04 13.59
CA ILE A 141 -27.07 -5.85 14.21
C ILE A 141 -27.62 -6.16 15.61
N ALA A 142 -28.15 -7.37 15.82
CA ALA A 142 -28.62 -7.81 17.13
C ALA A 142 -27.46 -7.96 18.13
N GLU A 143 -26.34 -8.53 17.69
CA GLU A 143 -25.10 -8.64 18.47
C GLU A 143 -24.52 -7.26 18.83
N ASP A 144 -24.45 -6.32 17.88
CA ASP A 144 -23.97 -4.95 18.12
C ASP A 144 -24.86 -4.19 19.12
N LEU A 145 -26.19 -4.34 19.01
CA LEU A 145 -27.15 -3.75 19.94
C LEU A 145 -27.01 -4.35 21.36
N GLN A 146 -26.83 -5.66 21.45
CA GLN A 146 -26.60 -6.35 22.73
C GLN A 146 -25.27 -5.93 23.35
N PHE A 147 -24.20 -5.86 22.55
CA PHE A 147 -22.88 -5.39 22.99
C PHE A 147 -22.98 -3.97 23.56
N TYR A 148 -23.62 -3.04 22.84
CA TYR A 148 -23.80 -1.66 23.30
C TYR A 148 -24.53 -1.58 24.64
N ARG A 149 -25.60 -2.37 24.85
CA ARG A 149 -26.31 -2.46 26.13
C ARG A 149 -25.42 -3.00 27.25
N LEU A 150 -24.67 -4.07 26.99
CA LEU A 150 -23.75 -4.66 27.97
C LEU A 150 -22.62 -3.69 28.36
N GLN A 151 -22.07 -2.94 27.41
CA GLN A 151 -21.03 -1.94 27.69
C GLN A 151 -21.51 -0.76 28.56
N LYS A 152 -22.82 -0.52 28.66
CA LYS A 152 -23.41 0.48 29.57
C LYS A 152 -23.69 -0.05 30.98
N GLN A 153 -23.71 -1.38 31.15
CA GLN A 153 -24.04 -2.05 32.41
C GLN A 153 -22.83 -2.84 32.93
N SER A 154 -22.82 -4.16 32.76
CA SER A 154 -21.79 -5.08 33.28
C SER A 154 -20.42 -4.95 32.59
N ARG A 155 -20.38 -4.28 31.42
CA ARG A 155 -19.22 -4.22 30.53
C ARG A 155 -18.73 -5.59 30.07
N GLU A 156 -19.61 -6.57 30.06
CA GLU A 156 -19.38 -7.90 29.52
C GLU A 156 -19.37 -7.88 27.99
N GLY A 157 -18.69 -8.86 27.40
CA GLY A 157 -18.43 -8.91 25.97
C GLY A 157 -17.23 -8.06 25.53
N TYR A 158 -16.68 -8.45 24.39
CA TYR A 158 -15.55 -7.78 23.73
C TYR A 158 -15.95 -7.54 22.28
N MET A 159 -15.51 -6.43 21.69
CA MET A 159 -15.68 -6.22 20.25
C MET A 159 -14.91 -7.31 19.50
N ALA A 160 -15.63 -8.22 18.84
CA ALA A 160 -15.05 -9.00 17.75
C ALA A 160 -14.66 -8.03 16.62
N LYS A 161 -13.63 -8.35 15.84
CA LYS A 161 -13.17 -7.45 14.76
C LYS A 161 -14.27 -7.26 13.71
N VAL A 162 -14.94 -6.12 13.74
CA VAL A 162 -15.92 -5.74 12.72
C VAL A 162 -15.20 -5.43 11.41
N ASP A 163 -15.69 -6.10 10.37
CA ASP A 163 -15.31 -5.98 8.96
C ASP A 163 -15.50 -4.53 8.47
N ALA A 164 -14.46 -3.95 7.85
CA ALA A 164 -14.47 -2.58 7.35
C ALA A 164 -15.59 -2.31 6.33
N ASN A 165 -16.20 -3.37 5.79
CA ASN A 165 -17.36 -3.31 4.90
C ASN A 165 -18.66 -2.92 5.62
N VAL A 166 -18.86 -3.26 6.89
CA VAL A 166 -20.08 -2.92 7.65
C VAL A 166 -20.10 -1.43 8.02
N VAL A 167 -18.96 -0.90 8.50
CA VAL A 167 -18.81 0.55 8.77
C VAL A 167 -19.00 1.37 7.49
N LYS A 168 -18.42 0.94 6.36
CA LYS A 168 -18.64 1.58 5.05
C LYS A 168 -20.09 1.44 4.56
N LYS A 169 -20.79 0.34 4.87
CA LYS A 169 -22.20 0.10 4.51
C LYS A 169 -23.14 0.98 5.36
N ILE A 170 -22.87 1.15 6.65
CA ILE A 170 -23.61 2.05 7.56
C ILE A 170 -23.35 3.51 7.19
N GLU A 171 -22.11 3.92 6.92
CA GLU A 171 -21.79 5.27 6.43
C GLU A 171 -22.44 5.56 5.07
N LYS A 172 -22.50 4.56 4.17
CA LYS A 172 -23.18 4.67 2.88
C LYS A 172 -24.71 4.72 3.04
N GLN A 173 -25.30 3.97 3.97
CA GLN A 173 -26.73 4.03 4.30
C GLN A 173 -27.12 5.33 5.00
N GLN A 174 -26.31 5.83 5.94
CA GLN A 174 -26.54 7.12 6.60
C GLN A 174 -26.39 8.28 5.61
N ARG A 175 -25.39 8.24 4.71
CA ARG A 175 -25.25 9.22 3.62
C ARG A 175 -26.37 9.10 2.58
N ALA A 176 -26.87 7.89 2.30
CA ALA A 176 -27.99 7.67 1.39
C ALA A 176 -29.32 8.14 1.99
N SER A 177 -29.57 7.90 3.28
CA SER A 177 -30.73 8.44 4.01
C SER A 177 -30.66 9.97 4.13
N ALA A 178 -29.49 10.55 4.45
CA ALA A 178 -29.31 12.00 4.46
C ALA A 178 -29.46 12.62 3.06
N LYS A 179 -28.99 11.92 2.00
CA LYS A 179 -29.28 12.31 0.60
C LYS A 179 -30.75 12.16 0.27
N GLN A 180 -31.44 11.11 0.71
CA GLN A 180 -32.87 10.89 0.45
C GLN A 180 -33.75 11.88 1.23
N GLU A 181 -33.39 12.30 2.44
CA GLU A 181 -34.06 13.38 3.16
C GLU A 181 -33.79 14.74 2.54
N ALA A 182 -32.55 15.01 2.10
CA ALA A 182 -32.21 16.22 1.37
C ALA A 182 -32.91 16.28 0.00
N ILE A 183 -32.99 15.14 -0.70
CA ILE A 183 -33.73 14.97 -1.95
C ILE A 183 -35.23 15.09 -1.69
N LYS A 184 -35.79 14.52 -0.62
CA LYS A 184 -37.22 14.68 -0.25
C LYS A 184 -37.56 16.12 0.13
N LYS A 185 -36.66 16.83 0.83
CA LYS A 185 -36.81 18.27 1.12
C LYS A 185 -36.72 19.12 -0.15
N LYS A 186 -35.81 18.80 -1.08
CA LYS A 186 -35.74 19.41 -2.42
C LYS A 186 -36.98 19.08 -3.26
N TYR A 187 -37.41 17.82 -3.30
CA TYR A 187 -38.60 17.37 -4.03
C TYR A 187 -39.88 18.00 -3.49
N LYS A 188 -40.00 18.23 -2.18
CA LYS A 188 -41.16 18.90 -1.59
C LYS A 188 -41.17 20.40 -1.94
N ALA A 189 -40.00 21.06 -1.89
CA ALA A 189 -39.85 22.45 -2.31
C ALA A 189 -40.02 22.65 -3.83
N ASP A 190 -39.57 21.69 -4.64
CA ASP A 190 -39.72 21.68 -6.09
C ASP A 190 -41.15 21.28 -6.50
N LYS A 191 -41.82 20.38 -5.78
CA LYS A 191 -43.23 20.01 -6.02
C LYS A 191 -44.18 21.17 -5.70
N GLU A 192 -43.94 21.93 -4.63
CA GLU A 192 -44.68 23.15 -4.30
C GLU A 192 -44.47 24.26 -5.36
N LYS A 193 -43.28 24.33 -6.00
CA LYS A 193 -43.00 25.21 -7.14
C LYS A 193 -43.57 24.71 -8.48
N THR A 194 -43.63 23.39 -8.65
CA THR A 194 -44.05 22.73 -9.91
C THR A 194 -45.58 22.60 -9.97
N GLU A 195 -46.28 22.45 -8.85
CA GLU A 195 -47.75 22.51 -8.78
C GLU A 195 -48.30 23.93 -9.08
N ALA A 196 -47.53 24.98 -8.79
CA ALA A 196 -47.81 26.35 -9.23
C ALA A 196 -47.58 26.56 -10.75
N HIS A 197 -46.74 25.72 -11.37
CA HIS A 197 -46.41 25.77 -12.81
C HIS A 197 -47.32 24.85 -13.65
N PHE A 198 -47.71 23.67 -13.12
CA PHE A 198 -48.58 22.68 -13.78
C PHE A 198 -50.04 23.10 -13.90
N LYS A 199 -50.48 24.13 -13.16
CA LYS A 199 -51.79 24.77 -13.39
C LYS A 199 -51.84 25.60 -14.67
N LYS A 200 -50.67 25.85 -15.32
CA LYS A 200 -50.55 26.77 -16.46
C LYS A 200 -50.33 26.10 -17.83
N VAL A 201 -50.07 24.78 -17.90
CA VAL A 201 -49.64 24.12 -19.17
C VAL A 201 -50.35 22.77 -19.41
N LYS A 202 -51.57 22.58 -18.91
CA LYS A 202 -52.37 21.38 -19.23
C LYS A 202 -53.32 21.66 -20.40
N LEU A 203 -52.77 21.91 -21.58
CA LEU A 203 -53.46 21.85 -22.88
C LEU A 203 -52.41 21.43 -23.92
N GLU A 204 -52.78 20.41 -24.72
CA GLU A 204 -52.14 19.91 -25.95
C GLU A 204 -51.32 18.59 -25.90
N LEU A 205 -52.09 17.49 -26.03
CA LEU A 205 -52.01 16.38 -27.02
C LEU A 205 -50.86 15.33 -26.99
N ASP A 206 -51.26 14.13 -26.52
CA ASP A 206 -51.34 12.79 -27.18
C ASP A 206 -50.28 12.20 -28.13
N ASP A 207 -49.98 10.93 -27.79
CA ASP A 207 -49.93 9.69 -28.59
C ASP A 207 -48.90 9.45 -29.70
N ASN A 208 -48.00 8.47 -29.48
CA ASN A 208 -48.24 7.05 -29.85
C ASN A 208 -47.01 6.14 -29.67
N GLU A 209 -47.28 4.90 -29.27
CA GLU A 209 -46.38 3.74 -29.17
C GLU A 209 -45.96 3.17 -30.53
N PHE A 210 -44.80 2.49 -30.62
CA PHE A 210 -44.69 1.20 -31.32
C PHE A 210 -43.43 0.38 -30.91
N ASN A 211 -43.64 -0.93 -30.71
CA ASN A 211 -42.65 -2.01 -30.49
C ASN A 211 -41.98 -2.46 -31.81
N ASP A 212 -40.83 -3.18 -31.77
CA ASP A 212 -40.75 -4.54 -32.35
C ASP A 212 -39.44 -5.31 -32.00
N ALA A 213 -39.51 -6.62 -32.17
CA ALA A 213 -38.73 -7.72 -31.63
C ALA A 213 -37.65 -8.32 -32.56
N ASN A 214 -36.96 -9.31 -31.96
CA ASN A 214 -36.00 -10.30 -32.43
C ASN A 214 -36.04 -10.76 -33.90
N ASN A 215 -34.87 -11.15 -34.43
CA ASN A 215 -34.73 -12.30 -35.33
C ASN A 215 -33.34 -12.96 -35.25
N GLU A 216 -33.33 -14.27 -34.97
CA GLU A 216 -32.21 -15.21 -35.22
C GLU A 216 -32.50 -15.96 -36.53
N GLU A 217 -31.53 -16.05 -37.43
CA GLU A 217 -31.62 -16.93 -38.61
C GLU A 217 -30.53 -18.02 -38.61
N VAL A 218 -31.01 -19.25 -38.82
CA VAL A 218 -30.27 -20.50 -38.99
C VAL A 218 -29.95 -20.68 -40.49
N PHE A 219 -28.68 -20.89 -40.84
CA PHE A 219 -28.29 -21.26 -42.22
C PHE A 219 -27.91 -22.75 -42.34
N LYS A 220 -28.60 -23.44 -43.26
CA LYS A 220 -28.40 -24.84 -43.67
C LYS A 220 -27.09 -25.04 -44.44
N VAL A 221 -26.44 -26.19 -44.21
CA VAL A 221 -25.25 -26.68 -44.92
C VAL A 221 -25.68 -27.42 -46.20
N SER A 222 -25.05 -27.10 -47.33
CA SER A 222 -25.06 -27.94 -48.54
C SER A 222 -23.68 -28.60 -48.72
N GLU A 223 -23.70 -29.89 -49.05
CA GLU A 223 -22.51 -30.65 -49.42
C GLU A 223 -22.14 -30.38 -50.88
N ARG A 224 -20.83 -30.20 -51.15
CA ARG A 224 -20.10 -30.89 -52.25
C ARG A 224 -18.62 -30.50 -52.36
N SER A 225 -17.87 -31.52 -52.79
CA SER A 225 -16.54 -31.55 -53.42
C SER A 225 -15.29 -31.49 -52.53
N GLY A 226 -14.44 -32.51 -52.71
CA GLY A 226 -13.22 -32.76 -51.96
C GLY A 226 -12.22 -31.60 -52.03
N LYS A 227 -11.78 -31.13 -50.87
CA LYS A 227 -10.81 -30.03 -50.76
C LYS A 227 -9.40 -30.59 -50.60
N LYS A 228 -8.52 -30.22 -51.54
CA LYS A 228 -7.06 -30.18 -51.32
C LYS A 228 -6.79 -29.49 -49.98
N THR A 229 -6.07 -30.17 -49.09
CA THR A 229 -5.80 -29.73 -47.72
C THR A 229 -4.96 -28.46 -47.74
N LYS A 230 -5.55 -27.30 -47.44
CA LYS A 230 -4.82 -26.03 -47.31
C LYS A 230 -3.73 -26.13 -46.23
N LYS A 231 -2.55 -25.60 -46.51
CA LYS A 231 -1.40 -25.61 -45.58
C LYS A 231 -1.68 -24.68 -44.39
N SER A 232 -1.41 -25.17 -43.17
CA SER A 232 -1.49 -24.32 -41.97
C SER A 232 -0.23 -23.47 -41.84
N ILE A 233 -0.39 -22.19 -41.54
CA ILE A 233 0.73 -21.28 -41.26
C ILE A 233 0.73 -20.78 -39.81
N THR A 234 -0.27 -21.18 -39.02
CA THR A 234 -0.46 -20.72 -37.65
C THR A 234 0.44 -21.49 -36.69
N THR A 235 1.66 -20.99 -36.50
CA THR A 235 2.60 -21.50 -35.49
C THR A 235 2.31 -20.90 -34.11
N PRO A 236 2.68 -21.58 -33.00
CA PRO A 236 2.60 -21.02 -31.64
C PRO A 236 3.25 -19.64 -31.51
N SER A 237 4.43 -19.47 -32.12
CA SER A 237 5.17 -18.19 -32.11
C SER A 237 4.40 -17.09 -32.85
N LEU A 238 3.85 -17.36 -34.03
CA LEU A 238 3.06 -16.39 -34.78
C LEU A 238 1.84 -15.94 -33.97
N VAL A 239 1.06 -16.89 -33.43
CA VAL A 239 -0.16 -16.54 -32.70
C VAL A 239 0.13 -15.84 -31.36
N ALA A 240 1.23 -16.17 -30.70
CA ALA A 240 1.70 -15.47 -29.50
C ALA A 240 2.11 -14.02 -29.82
N ALA A 241 2.82 -13.79 -30.94
CA ALA A 241 3.17 -12.45 -31.40
C ALA A 241 1.92 -11.61 -31.73
N LEU A 242 0.91 -12.22 -32.37
CA LEU A 242 -0.38 -11.57 -32.64
C LEU A 242 -1.13 -11.20 -31.35
N ASP A 243 -1.10 -12.08 -30.35
CA ASP A 243 -1.66 -11.84 -29.01
C ASP A 243 -0.92 -10.70 -28.29
N ARG A 244 0.41 -10.74 -28.22
CA ARG A 244 1.24 -9.71 -27.58
C ARG A 244 1.03 -8.31 -28.16
N ASN A 245 0.83 -8.22 -29.47
CA ASN A 245 0.58 -6.94 -30.15
C ASN A 245 -0.89 -6.50 -30.11
N ALA A 246 -1.74 -7.22 -29.35
CA ALA A 246 -3.15 -6.92 -29.17
C ALA A 246 -3.94 -6.79 -30.49
N LEU A 247 -3.52 -7.52 -31.54
CA LEU A 247 -4.21 -7.49 -32.83
C LEU A 247 -5.53 -8.25 -32.75
N SER A 248 -6.63 -7.59 -33.14
CA SER A 248 -7.94 -8.24 -33.28
C SER A 248 -7.84 -9.41 -34.27
N VAL A 249 -8.75 -10.38 -34.20
CA VAL A 249 -8.73 -11.54 -35.11
C VAL A 249 -8.78 -11.10 -36.58
N ARG A 250 -9.61 -10.09 -36.90
CA ARG A 250 -9.71 -9.53 -38.26
C ARG A 250 -8.45 -8.74 -38.64
N GLY A 251 -7.91 -7.94 -37.72
CA GLY A 251 -6.67 -7.20 -37.93
C GLY A 251 -5.48 -8.12 -38.18
N ALA A 252 -5.35 -9.18 -37.38
CA ALA A 252 -4.36 -10.23 -37.56
C ALA A 252 -4.51 -10.94 -38.92
N ALA A 253 -5.73 -11.32 -39.30
CA ALA A 253 -5.99 -11.92 -40.61
C ALA A 253 -5.55 -11.01 -41.75
N ARG A 254 -5.85 -9.71 -41.67
CA ARG A 254 -5.43 -8.72 -42.66
C ARG A 254 -3.91 -8.60 -42.73
N VAL A 255 -3.23 -8.39 -41.60
CA VAL A 255 -1.76 -8.24 -41.56
C VAL A 255 -1.07 -9.48 -42.12
N VAL A 256 -1.48 -10.68 -41.69
CA VAL A 256 -0.92 -11.95 -42.17
C VAL A 256 -1.20 -12.13 -43.66
N ALA A 257 -2.42 -11.83 -44.11
CA ALA A 257 -2.79 -11.91 -45.52
C ALA A 257 -1.95 -10.98 -46.39
N GLU A 258 -1.82 -9.70 -46.03
CA GLU A 258 -1.00 -8.75 -46.81
C GLU A 258 0.47 -9.17 -46.85
N THR A 259 1.02 -9.62 -45.71
CA THR A 259 2.40 -10.12 -45.66
C THR A 259 2.62 -11.28 -46.65
N ILE A 260 1.67 -12.23 -46.73
CA ILE A 260 1.72 -13.36 -47.67
C ILE A 260 1.68 -12.90 -49.12
N THR A 261 0.86 -11.89 -49.45
CA THR A 261 0.84 -11.32 -50.80
C THR A 261 2.16 -10.63 -51.13
N THR A 262 2.73 -9.87 -50.20
CA THR A 262 4.01 -9.17 -50.41
C THR A 262 5.17 -10.15 -50.67
N ILE A 263 5.17 -11.32 -50.03
CA ILE A 263 6.20 -12.35 -50.25
C ILE A 263 5.92 -13.25 -51.48
N GLY A 264 4.88 -12.96 -52.26
CA GLY A 264 4.56 -13.68 -53.50
C GLY A 264 3.84 -15.02 -53.32
N GLU A 265 3.33 -15.31 -52.12
CA GLU A 265 2.64 -16.57 -51.82
C GLU A 265 1.13 -16.52 -52.11
N ASP A 266 0.57 -17.64 -52.55
CA ASP A 266 -0.86 -17.72 -52.89
C ASP A 266 -1.74 -17.94 -51.64
N LYS A 267 -2.44 -16.87 -51.24
CA LYS A 267 -3.43 -16.85 -50.15
C LYS A 267 -4.45 -18.00 -50.24
N SER A 268 -4.84 -18.44 -51.45
CA SER A 268 -5.87 -19.46 -51.65
C SER A 268 -5.45 -20.83 -51.10
N LYS A 269 -4.14 -21.10 -51.06
CA LYS A 269 -3.53 -22.36 -50.61
C LYS A 269 -3.32 -22.43 -49.09
N LEU A 270 -3.52 -21.34 -48.36
CA LEU A 270 -3.18 -21.20 -46.94
C LEU A 270 -4.43 -21.06 -46.04
N LYS A 271 -4.36 -21.59 -44.81
CA LYS A 271 -5.43 -21.42 -43.80
C LYS A 271 -5.25 -20.10 -43.05
N ILE A 272 -5.79 -19.00 -43.60
CA ILE A 272 -5.61 -17.63 -43.05
C ILE A 272 -6.92 -16.91 -42.70
N SER A 273 -8.06 -17.59 -42.73
CA SER A 273 -9.34 -16.96 -42.40
C SER A 273 -9.37 -16.48 -40.95
N PRO A 274 -10.13 -15.41 -40.63
CA PRO A 274 -10.35 -14.97 -39.26
C PRO A 274 -10.73 -16.12 -38.32
N SER A 275 -11.64 -17.01 -38.75
CA SER A 275 -12.06 -18.18 -37.97
C SER A 275 -10.91 -19.16 -37.72
N THR A 276 -10.00 -19.34 -38.66
CA THR A 276 -8.80 -20.18 -38.46
C THR A 276 -7.90 -19.57 -37.40
N LEU A 277 -7.58 -18.28 -37.51
CA LEU A 277 -6.74 -17.59 -36.54
C LEU A 277 -7.35 -17.57 -35.15
N TYR A 278 -8.67 -17.37 -35.04
CA TYR A 278 -9.38 -17.46 -33.76
C TYR A 278 -9.20 -18.84 -33.10
N ARG A 279 -9.42 -19.92 -33.86
CA ARG A 279 -9.26 -21.29 -33.35
C ARG A 279 -7.81 -21.58 -32.97
N SER A 280 -6.84 -21.22 -33.81
CA SER A 280 -5.41 -21.44 -33.52
C SER A 280 -4.94 -20.65 -32.30
N ARG A 281 -5.38 -19.39 -32.12
CA ARG A 281 -5.07 -18.59 -30.92
C ARG A 281 -5.69 -19.21 -29.67
N SER A 282 -6.96 -19.62 -29.75
CA SER A 282 -7.66 -20.26 -28.63
C SER A 282 -6.97 -21.57 -28.21
N ALA A 283 -6.64 -22.42 -29.18
CA ALA A 283 -5.91 -23.67 -28.93
C ALA A 283 -4.52 -23.42 -28.34
N ASN A 284 -3.79 -22.40 -28.83
CA ASN A 284 -2.47 -22.06 -28.29
C ASN A 284 -2.53 -21.58 -26.83
N ARG A 285 -3.56 -20.81 -26.45
CA ARG A 285 -3.75 -20.36 -25.06
C ARG A 285 -4.00 -21.54 -24.13
N VAL A 286 -4.86 -22.49 -24.52
CA VAL A 286 -5.11 -23.74 -23.77
C VAL A 286 -3.84 -24.57 -23.67
N LYS A 287 -3.17 -24.84 -24.79
CA LYS A 287 -1.91 -25.59 -24.83
C LYS A 287 -0.81 -24.95 -23.98
N THR A 288 -0.76 -23.62 -23.93
CA THR A 288 0.20 -22.90 -23.08
C THR A 288 -0.12 -23.11 -21.61
N GLU A 289 -1.39 -23.12 -21.21
CA GLU A 289 -1.77 -23.42 -19.82
C GLU A 289 -1.48 -24.89 -19.45
N GLU A 290 -1.77 -25.84 -20.35
CA GLU A 290 -1.47 -27.27 -20.18
C GLU A 290 0.04 -27.53 -20.06
N SER A 291 0.83 -27.02 -20.99
CA SER A 291 2.30 -27.12 -20.93
C SER A 291 2.88 -26.49 -19.66
N PHE A 292 2.19 -25.49 -19.12
CA PHE A 292 2.60 -24.79 -17.90
C PHE A 292 2.24 -25.55 -16.62
N LEU A 293 1.25 -26.44 -16.68
CA LEU A 293 0.96 -27.42 -15.63
C LEU A 293 2.01 -28.54 -15.61
N GLU A 294 2.41 -29.02 -16.78
CA GLU A 294 3.36 -30.12 -16.92
C GLU A 294 4.81 -29.70 -16.61
N ASN A 295 5.23 -28.52 -17.08
CA ASN A 295 6.61 -28.07 -17.04
C ASN A 295 6.72 -26.70 -16.35
N PHE A 296 6.44 -26.65 -15.05
CA PHE A 296 6.62 -25.42 -14.28
C PHE A 296 8.12 -25.09 -14.11
N PRO A 297 8.59 -23.90 -14.51
CA PRO A 297 10.02 -23.62 -14.66
C PRO A 297 10.76 -23.36 -13.34
N CYS A 298 10.06 -23.24 -12.22
CA CYS A 298 10.68 -22.98 -10.92
C CYS A 298 10.83 -24.29 -10.14
N SER A 299 12.06 -24.67 -9.84
CA SER A 299 12.41 -25.89 -9.10
C SER A 299 12.90 -25.62 -7.69
N GLY A 300 13.41 -24.42 -7.41
CA GLY A 300 13.95 -24.04 -6.10
C GLY A 300 12.92 -23.47 -5.13
N PRO A 301 13.37 -22.93 -3.98
CA PRO A 301 12.56 -22.14 -3.08
C PRO A 301 11.97 -20.92 -3.79
N ILE A 302 10.69 -20.63 -3.56
CA ILE A 302 9.98 -19.55 -4.25
C ILE A 302 9.40 -18.49 -3.30
N VAL A 303 9.37 -17.24 -3.78
CA VAL A 303 8.64 -16.14 -3.15
C VAL A 303 7.44 -15.76 -3.99
N LEU A 304 6.26 -15.64 -3.37
CA LEU A 304 5.04 -15.19 -4.01
C LEU A 304 4.91 -13.67 -3.97
N HIS A 305 4.87 -13.04 -5.13
CA HIS A 305 4.45 -11.66 -5.32
C HIS A 305 2.95 -11.59 -5.61
N PHE A 306 2.27 -10.63 -5.00
CA PHE A 306 0.88 -10.34 -5.33
C PHE A 306 0.56 -8.85 -5.27
N ASP A 307 -0.29 -8.40 -6.21
CA ASP A 307 -0.82 -7.04 -6.25
C ASP A 307 -2.16 -7.01 -7.01
N GLY A 308 -3.05 -6.10 -6.62
CA GLY A 308 -4.44 -6.04 -7.06
C GLY A 308 -4.80 -4.79 -7.84
N LYS A 309 -5.72 -4.92 -8.78
CA LYS A 309 -6.36 -3.79 -9.45
C LYS A 309 -7.82 -4.04 -9.77
N ASN A 310 -8.63 -3.02 -9.53
CA ASN A 310 -10.03 -2.97 -9.93
C ASN A 310 -10.15 -2.89 -11.46
N LEU A 311 -10.70 -3.93 -12.08
CA LEU A 311 -10.90 -4.05 -13.53
C LEU A 311 -12.28 -4.65 -13.80
N PRO A 312 -12.93 -4.35 -14.94
CA PRO A 312 -14.23 -4.91 -15.26
C PRO A 312 -14.16 -6.43 -15.55
N ASN A 313 -15.20 -7.18 -15.18
CA ASN A 313 -15.39 -8.57 -15.57
C ASN A 313 -16.15 -8.68 -16.90
N GLU A 314 -16.56 -9.89 -17.29
CA GLU A 314 -17.30 -10.13 -18.55
C GLU A 314 -18.66 -9.41 -18.60
N LYS A 315 -19.29 -9.20 -17.44
CA LYS A 315 -20.56 -8.50 -17.28
C LYS A 315 -20.39 -6.98 -17.17
N GLY A 316 -19.14 -6.49 -17.18
CA GLY A 316 -18.81 -5.07 -16.99
C GLY A 316 -18.75 -4.62 -15.53
N GLU A 317 -18.92 -5.53 -14.57
CA GLU A 317 -18.84 -5.23 -13.14
C GLU A 317 -17.38 -5.04 -12.72
N ILE A 318 -17.10 -4.05 -11.88
CA ILE A 318 -15.75 -3.83 -11.36
C ILE A 318 -15.41 -4.89 -10.32
N VAL A 319 -14.37 -5.68 -10.60
CA VAL A 319 -13.89 -6.79 -9.76
C VAL A 319 -12.42 -6.59 -9.42
N ASP A 320 -11.98 -7.22 -8.33
CA ASP A 320 -10.59 -7.26 -7.95
C ASP A 320 -9.85 -8.31 -8.79
N ARG A 321 -8.87 -7.87 -9.58
CA ARG A 321 -7.95 -8.76 -10.29
C ARG A 321 -6.59 -8.70 -9.65
N VAL A 322 -6.12 -9.85 -9.17
CA VAL A 322 -4.87 -9.93 -8.42
C VAL A 322 -3.84 -10.67 -9.24
N ALA A 323 -2.78 -9.98 -9.64
CA ALA A 323 -1.66 -10.62 -10.30
C ALA A 323 -0.85 -11.41 -9.29
N MET A 324 -0.59 -12.68 -9.57
CA MET A 324 0.19 -13.57 -8.71
C MET A 324 1.39 -14.09 -9.49
N VAL A 325 2.58 -13.74 -9.04
CA VAL A 325 3.85 -14.06 -9.71
C VAL A 325 4.77 -14.70 -8.69
N VAL A 326 5.45 -15.78 -9.04
CA VAL A 326 6.47 -16.37 -8.17
C VAL A 326 7.86 -16.00 -8.67
N LYS A 327 8.82 -15.90 -7.77
CA LYS A 327 10.24 -15.78 -8.09
C LYS A 327 10.99 -16.95 -7.49
N ASP A 328 11.71 -17.69 -8.33
CA ASP A 328 12.62 -18.75 -7.90
C ASP A 328 13.91 -18.12 -7.36
N LEU A 329 14.25 -18.44 -6.11
CA LEU A 329 15.42 -17.89 -5.44
C LEU A 329 16.74 -18.54 -5.89
N GLN A 330 16.69 -19.74 -6.48
CA GLN A 330 17.87 -20.40 -7.02
C GLN A 330 18.27 -19.78 -8.36
N THR A 331 17.30 -19.60 -9.26
CA THR A 331 17.55 -19.14 -10.64
C THR A 331 17.34 -17.65 -10.85
N GLY A 332 16.64 -16.97 -9.92
CA GLY A 332 16.17 -15.59 -10.07
C GLY A 332 15.01 -15.44 -11.05
N GLN A 333 14.50 -16.55 -11.61
CA GLN A 333 13.45 -16.52 -12.62
C GLN A 333 12.10 -16.17 -12.00
N GLU A 334 11.44 -15.16 -12.57
CA GLU A 334 10.06 -14.83 -12.25
C GLU A 334 9.10 -15.60 -13.15
N GLN A 335 7.95 -16.02 -12.63
CA GLN A 335 6.92 -16.72 -13.37
C GLN A 335 5.49 -16.33 -12.95
N LEU A 336 4.66 -15.94 -13.93
CA LEU A 336 3.25 -15.60 -13.67
C LEU A 336 2.48 -16.89 -13.37
N LEU A 337 1.82 -16.97 -12.21
CA LEU A 337 0.92 -18.07 -11.87
C LEU A 337 -0.44 -17.89 -12.51
N GLY A 338 -0.97 -16.68 -12.43
CA GLY A 338 -2.29 -16.30 -12.93
C GLY A 338 -2.69 -14.90 -12.48
N ILE A 339 -3.83 -14.43 -12.99
CA ILE A 339 -4.43 -13.14 -12.59
C ILE A 339 -5.92 -13.38 -12.29
N PRO A 340 -6.24 -14.12 -11.21
CA PRO A 340 -7.61 -14.50 -10.90
C PRO A 340 -8.53 -13.28 -10.74
N CYS A 341 -9.78 -13.47 -11.17
CA CYS A 341 -10.89 -12.56 -10.91
C CYS A 341 -11.51 -12.93 -9.57
N LEU A 342 -11.48 -12.02 -8.59
CA LEU A 342 -12.01 -12.27 -7.25
C LEU A 342 -13.32 -11.48 -7.04
N ALA A 343 -14.30 -12.14 -6.43
CA ALA A 343 -15.57 -11.50 -6.05
C ALA A 343 -15.40 -10.46 -4.92
N SER A 344 -14.29 -10.54 -4.16
CA SER A 344 -13.89 -9.54 -3.18
C SER A 344 -12.37 -9.42 -3.11
N GLY A 345 -11.84 -8.21 -2.90
CA GLY A 345 -10.43 -7.97 -2.61
C GLY A 345 -10.01 -8.27 -1.17
N SER A 346 -10.79 -9.06 -0.42
CA SER A 346 -10.46 -9.41 0.96
C SER A 346 -9.15 -10.21 1.04
N GLY A 347 -8.40 -10.04 2.13
CA GLY A 347 -7.12 -10.74 2.29
C GLY A 347 -7.25 -12.26 2.22
N ARG A 348 -8.39 -12.80 2.70
CA ARG A 348 -8.73 -14.22 2.62
C ARG A 348 -8.93 -14.71 1.19
N ALA A 349 -9.76 -14.02 0.40
CA ALA A 349 -10.02 -14.39 -0.99
C ALA A 349 -8.72 -14.37 -1.83
N GLN A 350 -7.85 -13.39 -1.60
CA GLN A 350 -6.55 -13.34 -2.27
C GLN A 350 -5.63 -14.50 -1.85
N ALA A 351 -5.55 -14.82 -0.55
CA ALA A 351 -4.73 -15.91 -0.05
C ALA A 351 -5.23 -17.29 -0.53
N GLU A 352 -6.54 -17.54 -0.50
CA GLU A 352 -7.15 -18.78 -0.99
C GLU A 352 -6.87 -18.98 -2.49
N ALA A 353 -7.06 -17.94 -3.30
CA ALA A 353 -6.76 -18.00 -4.73
C ALA A 353 -5.26 -18.22 -5.00
N ALA A 354 -4.37 -17.64 -4.20
CA ALA A 354 -2.93 -17.88 -4.31
C ALA A 354 -2.59 -19.34 -4.01
N VAL A 355 -3.12 -19.89 -2.93
CA VAL A 355 -2.88 -21.29 -2.54
C VAL A 355 -3.47 -22.26 -3.56
N GLU A 356 -4.65 -21.97 -4.11
CA GLU A 356 -5.24 -22.75 -5.20
C GLU A 356 -4.32 -22.79 -6.42
N LEU A 357 -3.82 -21.64 -6.88
CA LEU A 357 -2.87 -21.58 -8.00
C LEU A 357 -1.57 -22.31 -7.70
N LEU A 358 -1.01 -22.15 -6.50
CA LEU A 358 0.22 -22.83 -6.08
C LEU A 358 0.03 -24.36 -6.04
N ARG A 359 -1.09 -24.84 -5.51
CA ARG A 359 -1.43 -26.28 -5.46
C ARG A 359 -1.69 -26.84 -6.85
N LYS A 360 -2.42 -26.12 -7.71
CA LYS A 360 -2.65 -26.49 -9.12
C LYS A 360 -1.33 -26.62 -9.89
N ARG A 361 -0.25 -25.97 -9.43
CA ARG A 361 1.09 -26.03 -10.03
C ARG A 361 2.07 -26.95 -9.30
N GLY A 362 1.67 -27.60 -8.21
CA GLY A 362 2.55 -28.49 -7.45
C GLY A 362 3.77 -27.80 -6.82
N VAL A 363 3.65 -26.52 -6.44
CA VAL A 363 4.76 -25.73 -5.86
C VAL A 363 4.42 -25.07 -4.52
N ALA A 364 3.26 -25.41 -3.94
CA ALA A 364 2.82 -24.83 -2.67
C ALA A 364 3.80 -25.13 -1.52
N ASP A 365 4.44 -26.30 -1.56
CA ASP A 365 5.47 -26.80 -0.64
C ASP A 365 6.84 -26.10 -0.79
N ARG A 366 7.05 -25.32 -1.86
CA ARG A 366 8.30 -24.58 -2.10
C ARG A 366 8.27 -23.11 -1.68
N VAL A 367 7.10 -22.60 -1.28
CA VAL A 367 6.93 -21.19 -0.88
C VAL A 367 7.63 -20.93 0.44
N VAL A 368 8.64 -20.04 0.42
CA VAL A 368 9.40 -19.62 1.61
C VAL A 368 9.04 -18.21 2.08
N GLY A 369 8.38 -17.42 1.23
CA GLY A 369 8.07 -16.03 1.52
C GLY A 369 7.03 -15.42 0.59
N SER A 370 6.61 -14.20 0.92
CA SER A 370 5.79 -13.37 0.05
C SER A 370 6.29 -11.93 -0.02
N SER A 371 6.18 -11.33 -1.21
CA SER A 371 6.48 -9.92 -1.48
C SER A 371 5.19 -9.15 -1.71
N PHE A 372 5.05 -8.00 -1.05
CA PHE A 372 3.79 -7.25 -1.01
C PHE A 372 3.97 -5.76 -0.71
N ASP A 373 2.99 -4.97 -1.11
CA ASP A 373 2.87 -3.59 -0.64
C ASP A 373 2.36 -3.54 0.80
N THR A 374 2.87 -2.59 1.60
CA THR A 374 2.59 -2.51 3.04
C THR A 374 1.22 -1.91 3.38
N THR A 375 0.20 -2.23 2.58
CA THR A 375 -1.20 -1.86 2.86
C THR A 375 -1.77 -2.76 3.95
N SER A 376 -2.74 -2.25 4.71
CA SER A 376 -3.37 -3.03 5.79
C SER A 376 -4.09 -4.29 5.29
N ALA A 377 -4.53 -4.32 4.02
CA ALA A 377 -5.13 -5.50 3.39
C ALA A 377 -4.10 -6.63 3.22
N ASN A 378 -2.83 -6.30 3.00
CA ASN A 378 -1.77 -7.29 2.83
C ASN A 378 -1.13 -7.66 4.17
N THR A 379 -0.93 -6.68 5.06
CA THR A 379 -0.13 -6.82 6.29
C THR A 379 -0.95 -6.99 7.57
N GLY A 380 -2.27 -6.93 7.49
CA GLY A 380 -3.16 -7.03 8.65
C GLY A 380 -2.88 -8.29 9.48
N ILE A 381 -2.73 -8.11 10.80
CA ILE A 381 -2.24 -9.18 11.69
C ILE A 381 -3.12 -10.45 11.65
N TYR A 382 -4.46 -10.32 11.54
CA TYR A 382 -5.37 -11.48 11.52
C TYR A 382 -6.01 -11.76 10.16
N ILE A 383 -6.23 -10.72 9.35
CA ILE A 383 -6.97 -10.84 8.08
C ILE A 383 -6.16 -10.42 6.85
N GLY A 384 -4.88 -10.08 7.06
CA GLY A 384 -3.99 -9.72 5.97
C GLY A 384 -3.62 -10.93 5.14
N VAL A 385 -3.43 -10.73 3.83
CA VAL A 385 -3.03 -11.79 2.90
C VAL A 385 -1.83 -12.57 3.44
N CYS A 386 -0.81 -11.90 3.98
CA CYS A 386 0.41 -12.58 4.45
C CYS A 386 0.18 -13.45 5.68
N THR A 387 -0.75 -13.08 6.57
CA THR A 387 -1.10 -13.92 7.72
C THR A 387 -1.85 -15.16 7.25
N ILE A 388 -2.90 -14.97 6.45
CA ILE A 388 -3.75 -16.07 6.00
C ILE A 388 -2.98 -17.02 5.07
N LEU A 389 -2.08 -16.50 4.24
CA LEU A 389 -1.24 -17.32 3.36
C LEU A 389 -0.34 -18.28 4.16
N ALA A 390 0.26 -17.81 5.26
CA ALA A 390 1.06 -18.66 6.14
C ALA A 390 0.20 -19.73 6.84
N GLU A 391 -1.01 -19.37 7.29
CA GLU A 391 -1.98 -20.30 7.89
C GLU A 391 -2.41 -21.40 6.89
N LEU A 392 -2.81 -21.02 5.67
CA LEU A 392 -3.27 -21.97 4.65
C LEU A 392 -2.17 -22.90 4.13
N LEU A 393 -0.92 -22.47 4.19
CA LEU A 393 0.25 -23.29 3.85
C LEU A 393 0.80 -24.07 5.06
N GLY A 394 0.26 -23.84 6.27
CA GLY A 394 0.62 -24.57 7.49
C GLY A 394 2.03 -24.28 8.01
N ARG A 395 2.64 -23.14 7.66
CA ARG A 395 4.02 -22.79 8.05
C ARG A 395 4.31 -21.30 7.96
N PRO A 396 5.27 -20.79 8.76
CA PRO A 396 5.63 -19.37 8.73
C PRO A 396 6.40 -19.03 7.44
N LEU A 397 6.12 -17.84 6.89
CA LEU A 397 6.72 -17.35 5.64
C LEU A 397 7.52 -16.06 5.89
N LEU A 398 8.57 -15.83 5.12
CA LEU A 398 9.26 -14.54 5.09
C LEU A 398 8.31 -13.45 4.59
N ARG A 399 8.32 -12.30 5.27
CA ARG A 399 7.47 -11.15 4.90
C ARG A 399 8.30 -10.04 4.29
N LEU A 400 8.30 -9.98 2.96
CA LEU A 400 9.16 -9.10 2.17
C LEU A 400 8.37 -7.85 1.75
N ALA A 401 8.36 -6.84 2.63
CA ALA A 401 7.71 -5.57 2.36
C ALA A 401 8.38 -4.84 1.18
N CYS A 402 7.58 -4.37 0.22
CA CYS A 402 8.06 -3.61 -0.93
C CYS A 402 8.75 -2.31 -0.49
N ARG A 403 10.06 -2.21 -0.71
CA ARG A 403 10.87 -1.05 -0.30
C ARG A 403 10.54 0.21 -1.10
N HIS A 404 10.18 0.10 -2.38
CA HIS A 404 9.66 1.23 -3.15
C HIS A 404 8.40 1.82 -2.52
N HIS A 405 7.45 0.97 -2.12
CA HIS A 405 6.26 1.42 -1.40
C HIS A 405 6.64 2.06 -0.05
N VAL A 406 7.55 1.44 0.71
CA VAL A 406 8.03 1.98 2.00
C VAL A 406 8.65 3.37 1.83
N PHE A 407 9.47 3.61 0.81
CA PHE A 407 10.16 4.90 0.61
C PHE A 407 9.27 5.99 -0.02
N GLU A 408 8.24 5.61 -0.78
CA GLU A 408 7.25 6.58 -1.27
C GLU A 408 6.40 7.18 -0.13
N LEU A 409 6.15 6.41 0.94
CA LEU A 409 5.29 6.85 2.03
C LEU A 409 5.82 8.09 2.80
N PRO A 410 7.10 8.16 3.21
CA PRO A 410 7.70 9.35 3.82
C PRO A 410 7.68 10.58 2.93
N ILE A 411 8.10 10.49 1.67
CA ILE A 411 8.11 11.64 0.74
C ILE A 411 6.67 12.13 0.49
N LYS A 412 5.71 11.21 0.43
CA LYS A 412 4.29 11.54 0.37
C LYS A 412 3.81 12.30 1.60
N ALA A 413 4.13 11.80 2.78
CA ALA A 413 3.73 12.43 4.03
C ALA A 413 4.37 13.82 4.21
N ALA A 414 5.65 13.96 3.86
CA ALA A 414 6.38 15.22 3.80
C ALA A 414 5.70 16.25 2.90
N PHE A 415 5.37 15.85 1.67
CA PHE A 415 4.71 16.71 0.71
C PHE A 415 3.31 17.12 1.20
N ASP A 416 2.46 16.15 1.56
CA ASP A 416 1.08 16.42 2.00
C ASP A 416 1.02 17.30 3.27
N GLN A 417 2.03 17.22 4.15
CA GLN A 417 2.15 18.07 5.33
C GLN A 417 2.36 19.55 4.99
N LEU A 418 3.08 19.86 3.91
CA LEU A 418 3.42 21.24 3.54
C LEU A 418 2.39 21.90 2.63
N VAL A 419 1.72 21.16 1.74
CA VAL A 419 0.65 21.71 0.87
C VAL A 419 -0.76 21.52 1.45
N GLY A 420 -0.92 20.72 2.50
CA GLY A 420 -2.21 20.44 3.12
C GLY A 420 -3.00 19.29 2.46
N PRO A 421 -4.03 18.77 3.15
CA PRO A 421 -4.81 17.64 2.66
C PRO A 421 -5.63 18.04 1.43
N SER A 422 -5.50 17.28 0.35
CA SER A 422 -6.34 17.46 -0.85
C SER A 422 -6.95 16.13 -1.27
N LYS A 423 -8.25 16.18 -1.58
CA LYS A 423 -9.06 15.05 -2.05
C LYS A 423 -9.03 14.90 -3.58
N SER A 424 -8.31 15.78 -4.28
CA SER A 424 -8.20 15.72 -5.73
C SER A 424 -7.41 14.47 -6.16
N PRO A 425 -7.83 13.75 -7.21
CA PRO A 425 -7.06 12.62 -7.76
C PRO A 425 -5.69 13.05 -8.31
N VAL A 426 -5.52 14.35 -8.57
CA VAL A 426 -4.29 14.98 -9.08
C VAL A 426 -3.72 15.96 -8.07
N ILE A 427 -2.45 16.34 -8.25
CA ILE A 427 -1.78 17.37 -7.45
C ILE A 427 -1.85 18.70 -8.22
N PRO A 428 -2.59 19.72 -7.73
CA PRO A 428 -2.87 20.93 -8.50
C PRO A 428 -1.63 21.66 -9.01
N VAL A 429 -0.60 21.83 -8.18
CA VAL A 429 0.66 22.48 -8.60
C VAL A 429 1.36 21.72 -9.73
N PHE A 430 1.22 20.39 -9.79
CA PHE A 430 1.80 19.58 -10.87
C PHE A 430 1.02 19.71 -12.18
N GLU A 431 -0.30 19.86 -12.09
CA GLU A 431 -1.19 20.10 -13.25
C GLU A 431 -1.00 21.51 -13.83
N ARG A 432 -0.83 22.54 -12.97
CA ARG A 432 -0.45 23.89 -13.41
C ARG A 432 0.90 23.85 -14.14
N PHE A 433 1.90 23.21 -13.54
CA PHE A 433 3.23 23.09 -14.14
C PHE A 433 3.21 22.37 -15.50
N GLN A 434 2.40 21.33 -15.65
CA GLN A 434 2.17 20.68 -16.94
C GLN A 434 1.60 21.63 -18.00
N SER A 435 0.62 22.44 -17.59
CA SER A 435 -0.09 23.35 -18.49
C SER A 435 0.82 24.50 -18.94
N GLU A 436 1.66 25.01 -18.04
CA GLU A 436 2.62 26.09 -18.31
C GLU A 436 3.92 25.61 -18.96
N TRP A 437 4.13 24.29 -19.13
CA TRP A 437 5.38 23.73 -19.64
C TRP A 437 5.87 24.35 -20.96
N LYS A 438 4.95 24.74 -21.86
CA LYS A 438 5.31 25.38 -23.14
C LYS A 438 5.86 26.80 -23.00
N ASN A 439 5.59 27.45 -21.87
CA ASN A 439 5.96 28.83 -21.59
C ASN A 439 7.24 28.94 -20.74
N ILE A 440 7.81 27.80 -20.31
CA ILE A 440 9.03 27.73 -19.50
C ILE A 440 10.24 27.61 -20.42
N ASP A 441 11.18 28.53 -20.30
CA ASP A 441 12.50 28.42 -20.93
C ASP A 441 13.35 27.41 -20.16
N GLN A 442 13.53 26.23 -20.78
CA GLN A 442 14.27 25.11 -20.19
C GLN A 442 15.78 25.37 -20.06
N ALA A 443 16.32 26.37 -20.77
CA ALA A 443 17.72 26.76 -20.64
C ALA A 443 17.96 27.64 -19.40
N ASN A 444 16.95 28.39 -18.94
CA ASN A 444 17.06 29.34 -17.84
C ASN A 444 16.59 28.74 -16.49
N TYR A 445 17.35 27.78 -15.96
CA TYR A 445 17.04 27.14 -14.68
C TYR A 445 17.97 27.60 -13.55
N VAL A 446 17.51 27.47 -12.31
CA VAL A 446 18.33 27.63 -11.10
C VAL A 446 18.70 26.28 -10.50
N THR A 447 19.81 26.22 -9.77
CA THR A 447 20.25 25.03 -9.04
C THR A 447 20.15 25.28 -7.53
N ALA A 448 20.43 24.25 -6.73
CA ALA A 448 20.56 24.37 -5.28
C ALA A 448 21.59 25.43 -4.85
N ILE A 449 22.56 25.77 -5.73
CA ILE A 449 23.53 26.84 -5.49
C ILE A 449 22.84 28.20 -5.49
N GLN A 450 22.12 28.54 -6.57
CA GLN A 450 21.39 29.82 -6.67
C GLN A 450 20.24 29.89 -5.65
N LEU A 451 19.63 28.75 -5.31
CA LEU A 451 18.61 28.66 -4.25
C LEU A 451 19.20 28.76 -2.82
N GLN A 452 20.53 28.85 -2.68
CA GLN A 452 21.25 28.88 -1.41
C GLN A 452 20.98 27.66 -0.50
N THR A 453 20.54 26.54 -1.08
CA THR A 453 20.26 25.28 -0.38
C THR A 453 21.41 24.29 -0.46
N ILE A 454 22.35 24.45 -1.39
CA ILE A 454 23.48 23.52 -1.59
C ILE A 454 24.33 23.31 -0.33
N ARG A 455 24.47 24.35 0.52
CA ARG A 455 25.20 24.29 1.80
C ARG A 455 24.63 23.25 2.78
N ARG A 456 23.43 22.73 2.51
CA ARG A 456 22.73 21.71 3.29
C ARG A 456 22.99 20.29 2.78
N VAL A 457 23.66 20.14 1.63
CA VAL A 457 24.05 18.85 1.05
C VAL A 457 25.56 18.71 1.22
N HIS A 458 25.97 18.03 2.30
CA HIS A 458 27.39 17.86 2.61
C HIS A 458 28.11 16.89 1.66
N ASP A 459 27.35 16.03 1.00
CA ASP A 459 27.74 14.89 0.17
C ASP A 459 27.36 15.11 -1.32
N ALA A 460 27.28 16.36 -1.77
CA ALA A 460 26.76 16.68 -3.11
C ALA A 460 27.57 16.02 -4.24
N ASP A 461 28.91 16.06 -4.16
CA ASP A 461 29.79 15.46 -5.17
C ASP A 461 29.67 13.93 -5.20
N GLU A 462 29.53 13.30 -4.04
CA GLU A 462 29.31 11.85 -3.93
C GLU A 462 27.96 11.44 -4.52
N ILE A 463 26.90 12.21 -4.26
CA ILE A 463 25.57 11.98 -4.86
C ILE A 463 25.63 12.14 -6.38
N ILE A 464 26.29 13.18 -6.89
CA ILE A 464 26.46 13.41 -8.33
C ILE A 464 27.23 12.23 -8.95
N PHE A 465 28.33 11.81 -8.34
CA PHE A 465 29.12 10.67 -8.80
C PHE A 465 28.30 9.38 -8.82
N TYR A 466 27.56 9.10 -7.75
CA TYR A 466 26.65 7.96 -7.67
C TYR A 466 25.62 7.98 -8.82
N CYS A 467 24.94 9.11 -9.05
CA CYS A 467 23.98 9.24 -10.14
C CYS A 467 24.59 9.03 -11.52
N LYS A 468 25.79 9.60 -11.77
CA LYS A 468 26.51 9.39 -13.04
C LYS A 468 26.86 7.92 -13.25
N SER A 469 27.37 7.25 -12.22
CA SER A 469 27.73 5.84 -12.29
C SER A 469 26.54 4.93 -12.64
N LEU A 470 25.33 5.25 -12.14
CA LEU A 470 24.12 4.51 -12.48
C LEU A 470 23.65 4.76 -13.92
N LEU A 471 23.80 5.99 -14.41
CA LEU A 471 23.47 6.35 -15.80
C LEU A 471 24.44 5.69 -16.80
N GLU A 472 25.73 5.64 -16.47
CA GLU A 472 26.77 5.02 -17.31
C GLU A 472 26.61 3.51 -17.42
N LYS A 473 26.23 2.84 -16.33
CA LYS A 473 25.97 1.38 -16.33
C LYS A 473 24.66 1.00 -17.05
N ASP A 474 23.84 1.97 -17.45
CA ASP A 474 22.52 1.80 -18.06
C ASP A 474 21.60 0.79 -17.34
N VAL A 475 21.69 0.73 -16.01
CA VAL A 475 20.93 -0.23 -15.18
C VAL A 475 19.48 0.20 -14.91
N CYS A 476 19.05 1.35 -15.44
CA CYS A 476 17.72 1.91 -15.21
C CYS A 476 16.70 1.33 -16.19
N PRO A 477 15.72 0.50 -15.74
CA PRO A 477 14.77 -0.16 -16.63
C PRO A 477 13.68 0.78 -17.18
N ARG A 478 13.60 2.02 -16.66
CA ARG A 478 12.59 3.01 -17.01
C ARG A 478 13.23 4.37 -17.24
N ASP A 479 12.65 5.15 -18.15
CA ASP A 479 13.12 6.52 -18.40
C ASP A 479 12.90 7.45 -17.21
N ASP A 480 11.85 7.25 -16.41
CA ASP A 480 11.60 8.07 -15.23
C ASP A 480 12.69 7.92 -14.16
N TYR A 481 13.32 6.75 -14.06
CA TYR A 481 14.50 6.53 -13.22
C TYR A 481 15.67 7.36 -13.73
N LYS A 482 15.91 7.33 -15.05
CA LYS A 482 16.95 8.15 -15.70
C LYS A 482 16.69 9.64 -15.48
N TYR A 483 15.44 10.08 -15.55
CA TYR A 483 15.05 11.47 -15.31
C TYR A 483 15.34 11.89 -13.87
N TYR A 484 15.01 11.06 -12.88
CA TYR A 484 15.29 11.38 -11.48
C TYR A 484 16.80 11.55 -11.22
N LEU A 485 17.65 10.67 -11.76
CA LEU A 485 19.10 10.79 -11.67
C LEU A 485 19.62 12.06 -12.35
N LYS A 486 19.17 12.33 -13.58
CA LYS A 486 19.57 13.54 -14.33
C LYS A 486 19.14 14.82 -13.63
N TYR A 487 17.91 14.89 -13.15
CA TYR A 487 17.39 16.04 -12.41
C TYR A 487 18.12 16.25 -11.09
N THR A 488 18.53 15.18 -10.41
CA THR A 488 19.35 15.28 -9.20
C THR A 488 20.72 15.87 -9.50
N ILE A 489 21.41 15.37 -10.53
CA ILE A 489 22.71 15.91 -10.96
C ILE A 489 22.59 17.40 -11.28
N THR A 490 21.63 17.78 -12.13
CA THR A 490 21.41 19.18 -12.53
C THR A 490 21.05 20.06 -11.33
N PHE A 491 20.15 19.60 -10.45
CA PHE A 491 19.73 20.35 -9.27
C PHE A 491 20.89 20.63 -8.31
N LEU A 492 21.83 19.70 -8.17
CA LEU A 492 23.03 19.88 -7.34
C LEU A 492 24.14 20.69 -8.02
N GLY A 493 23.94 21.14 -9.27
CA GLY A 493 24.91 21.95 -10.02
C GLY A 493 25.87 21.15 -10.90
N GLY A 494 25.71 19.83 -10.99
CA GLY A 494 26.45 18.98 -11.90
C GLY A 494 25.85 18.95 -13.32
N VAL A 495 26.62 18.41 -14.27
CA VAL A 495 26.16 18.17 -15.65
C VAL A 495 25.95 16.67 -15.86
N PRO A 496 24.72 16.22 -16.23
CA PRO A 496 24.45 14.81 -16.51
C PRO A 496 25.01 14.36 -17.87
N PRO A 497 25.22 13.05 -18.08
CA PRO A 497 25.58 12.51 -19.40
C PRO A 497 24.59 12.92 -20.50
N GLY A 498 25.12 13.45 -21.61
CA GLY A 498 24.32 13.99 -22.71
C GLY A 498 23.81 15.42 -22.51
N GLY A 499 24.32 16.12 -21.49
CA GLY A 499 23.99 17.52 -21.18
C GLY A 499 22.68 17.68 -20.41
N VAL A 500 22.44 18.89 -19.92
CA VAL A 500 21.22 19.22 -19.19
C VAL A 500 20.05 19.25 -20.16
N LYS A 501 19.09 18.34 -19.94
CA LYS A 501 17.85 18.26 -20.71
C LYS A 501 16.69 18.01 -19.75
N PHE A 502 15.61 18.76 -19.93
CA PHE A 502 14.37 18.54 -19.22
C PHE A 502 13.33 17.88 -20.12
N TYR A 503 12.60 16.95 -19.56
CA TYR A 503 11.61 16.17 -20.28
C TYR A 503 10.21 16.65 -19.91
N LYS A 504 9.31 16.62 -20.89
CA LYS A 504 7.90 16.99 -20.70
C LYS A 504 7.33 16.27 -19.46
N PRO A 505 6.64 16.98 -18.54
CA PRO A 505 6.16 16.38 -17.32
C PRO A 505 5.19 15.21 -17.59
N GLY A 506 5.38 14.11 -16.84
CA GLY A 506 4.67 12.84 -16.98
C GLY A 506 3.22 12.88 -16.48
N ALA A 507 2.65 11.79 -15.98
CA ALA A 507 1.28 11.81 -15.43
C ALA A 507 1.23 12.37 -13.99
N VAL A 508 0.19 13.17 -13.66
CA VAL A 508 0.00 13.87 -12.36
C VAL A 508 -0.75 13.06 -11.29
N SER A 509 -0.97 11.76 -11.52
CA SER A 509 -1.69 10.90 -10.58
C SER A 509 -0.98 10.81 -9.23
N ARG A 510 -1.72 10.95 -8.13
CA ARG A 510 -1.22 10.77 -6.76
C ARG A 510 -0.65 9.38 -6.46
N ALA A 511 -1.05 8.38 -7.25
CA ALA A 511 -0.63 6.98 -7.09
C ALA A 511 0.71 6.65 -7.79
N ARG A 512 1.33 7.62 -8.47
CA ARG A 512 2.58 7.41 -9.20
C ARG A 512 3.79 7.43 -8.26
N PHE A 513 4.55 6.34 -8.24
CA PHE A 513 5.86 6.26 -7.60
C PHE A 513 6.86 7.29 -8.13
N MET A 514 7.65 7.86 -7.22
CA MET A 514 8.60 8.97 -7.43
C MET A 514 7.96 10.25 -8.01
N GLY A 515 6.63 10.31 -8.16
CA GLY A 515 5.97 11.45 -8.80
C GLY A 515 6.34 12.76 -8.11
N ARG A 516 6.44 12.75 -6.78
CA ARG A 516 6.84 13.94 -5.99
C ARG A 516 8.25 14.40 -6.30
N ALA A 517 9.22 13.48 -6.34
CA ALA A 517 10.60 13.84 -6.70
C ALA A 517 10.69 14.35 -8.14
N LEU A 518 10.05 13.66 -9.09
CA LEU A 518 10.08 13.98 -10.51
C LEU A 518 9.41 15.31 -10.88
N TYR A 519 8.46 15.79 -10.06
CA TYR A 519 7.86 17.11 -10.24
C TYR A 519 8.55 18.19 -9.40
N CYS A 520 8.81 17.93 -8.12
CA CYS A 520 9.40 18.94 -7.24
C CYS A 520 10.78 19.38 -7.73
N LEU A 521 11.64 18.48 -8.22
CA LEU A 521 12.97 18.86 -8.70
C LEU A 521 12.91 19.86 -9.88
N PRO A 522 12.21 19.58 -11.00
CA PRO A 522 12.01 20.57 -12.05
C PRO A 522 11.32 21.86 -11.59
N ILE A 523 10.26 21.76 -10.77
CA ILE A 523 9.55 22.96 -10.30
C ILE A 523 10.47 23.84 -9.44
N ALA A 524 11.35 23.26 -8.62
CA ALA A 524 12.35 23.99 -7.86
C ALA A 524 13.33 24.72 -8.80
N MET A 525 13.82 24.01 -9.82
CA MET A 525 14.74 24.55 -10.82
C MET A 525 14.13 25.64 -11.70
N PHE A 526 12.82 25.64 -11.91
CA PHE A 526 12.11 26.68 -12.66
C PHE A 526 11.35 27.67 -11.76
N SER A 527 11.67 27.72 -10.47
CA SER A 527 10.93 28.53 -9.49
C SER A 527 11.03 30.05 -9.71
N ASN A 528 11.92 30.52 -10.59
CA ASN A 528 11.99 31.93 -11.01
C ASN A 528 11.07 32.25 -12.21
N GLN A 529 10.63 31.24 -12.94
CA GLN A 529 9.75 31.39 -14.12
C GLN A 529 8.32 30.94 -13.81
N PHE A 530 8.16 29.94 -12.95
CA PHE A 530 6.87 29.35 -12.59
C PHE A 530 6.30 30.02 -11.35
N GLN A 531 5.06 30.54 -11.45
CA GLN A 531 4.42 31.24 -10.34
C GLN A 531 4.02 30.26 -9.23
N LEU A 532 4.65 30.42 -8.07
CA LEU A 532 4.45 29.62 -6.86
C LEU A 532 3.99 30.53 -5.72
N THR A 533 3.06 30.04 -4.90
CA THR A 533 2.82 30.65 -3.58
C THR A 533 4.02 30.39 -2.66
N ASP A 534 4.17 31.15 -1.58
CA ASP A 534 5.25 30.94 -0.61
C ASP A 534 5.24 29.52 0.00
N GLN A 535 4.04 28.99 0.22
CA GLN A 535 3.84 27.63 0.70
C GLN A 535 4.27 26.59 -0.34
N GLU A 536 3.89 26.77 -1.60
CA GLU A 536 4.29 25.87 -2.69
C GLU A 536 5.79 25.93 -2.93
N ARG A 537 6.40 27.12 -2.94
CA ARG A 537 7.84 27.32 -3.07
C ARG A 537 8.59 26.60 -1.96
N THR A 538 8.17 26.79 -0.71
CA THR A 538 8.77 26.10 0.45
C THR A 538 8.63 24.58 0.31
N CYS A 539 7.44 24.09 -0.03
CA CYS A 539 7.18 22.67 -0.21
C CYS A 539 8.08 22.05 -1.28
N VAL A 540 8.11 22.65 -2.47
CA VAL A 540 8.87 22.14 -3.61
C VAL A 540 10.36 22.10 -3.32
N ILE A 541 10.91 23.15 -2.70
CA ILE A 541 12.34 23.19 -2.36
C ILE A 541 12.68 22.15 -1.31
N GLU A 542 11.94 22.09 -0.20
CA GLU A 542 12.28 21.18 0.90
C GLU A 542 12.02 19.71 0.55
N VAL A 543 11.00 19.41 -0.26
CA VAL A 543 10.78 18.05 -0.80
C VAL A 543 11.87 17.69 -1.82
N SER A 544 12.37 18.64 -2.62
CA SER A 544 13.52 18.38 -3.52
C SER A 544 14.79 18.07 -2.74
N MET A 545 15.04 18.80 -1.64
CA MET A 545 16.16 18.52 -0.74
C MET A 545 16.04 17.11 -0.12
N TYR A 546 14.88 16.78 0.45
CA TYR A 546 14.60 15.43 0.94
C TYR A 546 14.79 14.37 -0.15
N ALA A 547 14.32 14.67 -1.38
CA ALA A 547 14.41 13.75 -2.50
C ALA A 547 15.87 13.40 -2.82
N VAL A 548 16.78 14.38 -2.83
CA VAL A 548 18.19 14.13 -3.18
C VAL A 548 19.02 13.59 -2.02
N THR A 549 18.73 13.95 -0.76
CA THR A 549 19.56 13.56 0.39
C THR A 549 19.09 12.32 1.14
N ALA A 550 17.81 11.95 1.07
CA ALA A 550 17.25 10.85 1.86
C ALA A 550 16.42 9.85 1.05
N HIS A 551 15.79 10.24 -0.05
CA HIS A 551 14.96 9.34 -0.85
C HIS A 551 15.75 8.63 -1.97
N LEU A 552 16.65 9.36 -2.65
CA LEU A 552 17.32 8.91 -3.87
C LEU A 552 18.04 7.58 -3.71
N LYS A 553 19.06 7.52 -2.83
CA LYS A 553 19.88 6.31 -2.69
C LYS A 553 19.05 5.11 -2.21
N PRO A 554 18.21 5.21 -1.16
CA PRO A 554 17.33 4.10 -0.77
C PRO A 554 16.39 3.61 -1.87
N TRP A 555 15.86 4.52 -2.70
CA TRP A 555 15.01 4.17 -3.83
C TRP A 555 15.75 3.31 -4.87
N PHE A 556 16.93 3.76 -5.32
CA PHE A 556 17.71 3.05 -6.33
C PHE A 556 18.36 1.76 -5.80
N GLU A 557 18.58 1.68 -4.50
CA GLU A 557 19.11 0.48 -3.85
C GLU A 557 18.01 -0.45 -3.30
N SER A 558 16.74 -0.18 -3.60
CA SER A 558 15.60 -0.96 -3.11
C SER A 558 15.62 -2.43 -3.51
N ASN A 559 16.28 -2.78 -4.63
CA ASN A 559 16.41 -4.15 -5.13
C ASN A 559 17.57 -4.95 -4.53
N TYR A 560 18.48 -4.33 -3.77
CA TYR A 560 19.57 -5.03 -3.11
C TYR A 560 19.09 -5.52 -1.74
N SER A 561 18.65 -6.77 -1.69
CA SER A 561 18.13 -7.42 -0.48
C SER A 561 19.11 -7.38 0.68
N CYS A 562 20.36 -7.78 0.47
CA CYS A 562 21.40 -7.83 1.51
C CYS A 562 21.67 -6.45 2.15
N ARG A 563 21.49 -5.37 1.39
CA ARG A 563 21.70 -3.99 1.85
C ARG A 563 20.51 -3.40 2.59
N ALA A 564 19.35 -4.07 2.55
CA ALA A 564 18.11 -3.49 3.08
C ALA A 564 18.22 -3.08 4.56
N PRO A 565 18.78 -3.90 5.48
CA PRO A 565 18.97 -3.48 6.87
C PRO A 565 19.89 -2.26 7.02
N SER A 566 21.03 -2.24 6.32
CA SER A 566 22.02 -1.16 6.35
C SER A 566 21.42 0.17 5.90
N ILE A 567 20.66 0.15 4.79
CA ILE A 567 20.01 1.35 4.23
C ILE A 567 18.91 1.86 5.18
N ASP A 568 18.09 0.96 5.72
CA ASP A 568 17.00 1.34 6.59
C ASP A 568 17.53 1.94 7.90
N LEU A 569 18.58 1.36 8.50
CA LEU A 569 19.27 1.93 9.67
C LEU A 569 19.89 3.29 9.37
N ALA A 570 20.58 3.44 8.23
CA ALA A 570 21.15 4.71 7.81
C ALA A 570 20.08 5.80 7.66
N LEU A 571 18.90 5.45 7.15
CA LEU A 571 17.80 6.38 7.00
C LEU A 571 17.20 6.78 8.36
N VAL A 572 17.06 5.85 9.32
CA VAL A 572 16.68 6.18 10.71
C VAL A 572 17.66 7.19 11.33
N LYS A 573 18.97 6.92 11.20
CA LYS A 573 20.00 7.85 11.68
C LYS A 573 19.95 9.21 11.00
N ARG A 574 19.66 9.24 9.69
CA ARG A 574 19.52 10.49 8.94
C ARG A 574 18.34 11.31 9.45
N PHE A 575 17.19 10.70 9.71
CA PHE A 575 16.05 11.41 10.29
C PHE A 575 16.39 12.07 11.63
N GLU A 576 17.02 11.33 12.53
CA GLU A 576 17.45 11.88 13.83
C GLU A 576 18.45 13.03 13.67
N PHE A 577 19.43 12.87 12.77
CA PHE A 577 20.41 13.90 12.47
C PHE A 577 19.75 15.20 12.00
N GLU A 578 18.83 15.13 11.02
CA GLU A 578 18.13 16.31 10.50
C GLU A 578 17.24 16.96 11.58
N LEU A 579 16.57 16.17 12.42
CA LEU A 579 15.74 16.69 13.51
C LEU A 579 16.54 17.46 14.58
N SER A 580 17.78 17.06 14.83
CA SER A 580 18.67 17.72 15.80
C SER A 580 19.13 19.12 15.34
N ARG A 581 19.19 19.37 14.03
CA ARG A 581 19.74 20.61 13.45
C ARG A 581 18.73 21.75 13.31
N HIS A 582 17.44 21.46 13.42
CA HIS A 582 16.39 22.46 13.19
C HIS A 582 15.72 22.96 14.49
N LYS A 583 15.36 24.25 14.50
CA LYS A 583 14.60 24.89 15.59
C LYS A 583 13.18 24.32 15.67
N LYS A 584 12.54 24.39 16.84
CA LYS A 584 11.23 23.75 17.12
C LYS A 584 10.10 24.14 16.14
N ASN A 585 10.09 25.37 15.60
CA ASN A 585 9.02 25.88 14.72
C ASN A 585 9.43 26.00 13.24
N ASP A 586 10.47 25.29 12.82
CA ASP A 586 10.92 25.29 11.43
C ASP A 586 10.03 24.36 10.58
N ALA A 587 9.50 24.87 9.45
CA ALA A 587 8.74 24.07 8.49
C ALA A 587 9.53 22.83 8.02
N ARG A 588 10.87 22.95 7.96
CA ARG A 588 11.80 21.85 7.64
C ARG A 588 11.79 20.77 8.70
N LYS A 589 11.86 21.17 9.98
CA LYS A 589 11.75 20.21 11.10
C LYS A 589 10.44 19.45 11.03
N THR A 590 9.36 20.15 10.71
CA THR A 590 8.04 19.53 10.56
C THR A 590 8.01 18.51 9.42
N LEU A 591 8.62 18.83 8.27
CA LEU A 591 8.75 17.90 7.14
C LEU A 591 9.53 16.64 7.54
N TRP A 592 10.74 16.79 8.07
CA TRP A 592 11.60 15.67 8.46
C TRP A 592 10.98 14.83 9.57
N ARG A 593 10.29 15.47 10.52
CA ARG A 593 9.55 14.78 11.58
C ARG A 593 8.40 13.93 11.00
N THR A 594 7.61 14.49 10.09
CA THR A 594 6.49 13.77 9.48
C THR A 594 6.99 12.61 8.61
N ALA A 595 8.03 12.82 7.80
CA ALA A 595 8.64 11.77 7.01
C ALA A 595 9.24 10.67 7.90
N GLY A 596 9.98 11.04 8.95
CA GLY A 596 10.59 10.12 9.90
C GLY A 596 9.55 9.29 10.64
N PHE A 597 8.53 9.91 11.24
CA PHE A 597 7.44 9.18 11.90
C PHE A 597 6.72 8.22 10.95
N LYS A 598 6.55 8.62 9.69
CA LYS A 598 5.97 7.73 8.69
C LYS A 598 6.89 6.54 8.47
N PHE A 599 8.18 6.75 8.23
CA PHE A 599 9.16 5.67 8.01
C PHE A 599 9.30 4.72 9.21
N LEU A 600 9.29 5.24 10.44
CA LEU A 600 9.37 4.43 11.67
C LEU A 600 8.22 3.43 11.83
N SER A 601 7.12 3.61 11.10
CA SER A 601 6.01 2.65 11.05
C SER A 601 6.25 1.50 10.05
N HIS A 602 7.39 1.49 9.34
CA HIS A 602 7.71 0.60 8.24
C HIS A 602 9.14 0.03 8.32
N LEU A 603 9.66 -0.23 9.53
CA LEU A 603 10.99 -0.78 9.77
C LEU A 603 11.08 -2.31 9.57
N TRP A 604 10.53 -2.81 8.46
CA TRP A 604 10.41 -4.25 8.19
C TRP A 604 11.78 -4.95 8.12
N TYR A 605 12.79 -4.30 7.53
CA TYR A 605 14.12 -4.87 7.36
C TYR A 605 15.06 -4.63 8.56
N LEU A 606 14.57 -3.99 9.63
CA LEU A 606 15.23 -3.92 10.93
C LEU A 606 14.59 -4.87 11.95
N ALA A 607 13.61 -5.69 11.55
CA ALA A 607 13.11 -6.76 12.40
C ALA A 607 14.21 -7.83 12.57
N PRO A 608 14.31 -8.50 13.73
CA PRO A 608 15.36 -9.49 13.97
C PRO A 608 15.47 -10.57 12.89
N GLU A 609 14.32 -11.05 12.38
CA GLU A 609 14.24 -12.02 11.27
C GLU A 609 14.89 -11.51 9.96
N MET A 610 15.00 -10.20 9.74
CA MET A 610 15.51 -9.64 8.49
C MET A 610 16.97 -9.16 8.60
N ILE A 611 17.50 -8.98 9.82
CA ILE A 611 18.90 -8.57 10.05
C ILE A 611 19.94 -9.51 9.40
N PRO A 612 19.74 -10.85 9.34
CA PRO A 612 20.68 -11.76 8.68
C PRO A 612 21.00 -11.41 7.22
N LEU A 613 20.14 -10.64 6.52
CA LEU A 613 20.45 -10.11 5.19
C LEU A 613 21.78 -9.35 5.14
N ALA A 614 22.11 -8.62 6.20
CA ALA A 614 23.34 -7.82 6.29
C ALA A 614 24.62 -8.66 6.32
N LEU A 615 24.54 -9.96 6.67
CA LEU A 615 25.69 -10.86 6.62
C LEU A 615 26.23 -11.04 5.18
N PHE A 616 25.36 -10.86 4.19
CA PHE A 616 25.65 -10.99 2.76
C PHE A 616 25.90 -9.64 2.07
N ASP A 617 25.98 -8.54 2.83
CA ASP A 617 26.37 -7.23 2.30
C ASP A 617 27.90 -7.07 2.38
N ASP A 618 28.53 -6.83 1.24
CA ASP A 618 29.97 -6.59 1.15
C ASP A 618 30.39 -5.25 1.80
N ASN A 619 29.43 -4.33 2.03
CA ASN A 619 29.71 -3.06 2.71
C ASN A 619 29.65 -3.17 4.24
N VAL A 620 29.20 -4.30 4.77
CA VAL A 620 29.18 -4.55 6.21
C VAL A 620 30.50 -5.19 6.62
N SER A 621 31.16 -4.59 7.62
CA SER A 621 32.46 -5.06 8.09
C SER A 621 32.37 -6.45 8.73
N ASN A 622 33.47 -7.19 8.72
CA ASN A 622 33.55 -8.50 9.36
C ASN A 622 33.35 -8.43 10.89
N ASP A 623 33.77 -7.33 11.53
CA ASP A 623 33.46 -7.05 12.94
C ASP A 623 31.94 -6.97 13.18
N THR A 624 31.23 -6.16 12.37
CA THR A 624 29.78 -6.04 12.48
C THR A 624 29.08 -7.38 12.19
N LYS A 625 29.56 -8.15 11.21
CA LYS A 625 29.04 -9.49 10.90
C LYS A 625 29.21 -10.45 12.08
N ALA A 626 30.37 -10.46 12.72
CA ALA A 626 30.63 -11.27 13.91
C ALA A 626 29.72 -10.86 15.07
N LYS A 627 29.52 -9.56 15.31
CA LYS A 627 28.59 -9.05 16.33
C LYS A 627 27.14 -9.47 16.06
N ILE A 628 26.70 -9.43 14.80
CA ILE A 628 25.36 -9.89 14.41
C ILE A 628 25.20 -11.38 14.75
N VAL A 629 26.18 -12.22 14.37
CA VAL A 629 26.16 -13.66 14.66
C VAL A 629 26.11 -13.92 16.16
N ALA A 630 26.98 -13.27 16.94
CA ALA A 630 26.99 -13.43 18.40
C ALA A 630 25.66 -13.00 19.05
N ALA A 631 25.01 -11.96 18.52
CA ALA A 631 23.71 -11.52 19.00
C ALA A 631 22.59 -12.53 18.70
N MET A 632 22.74 -13.40 17.68
CA MET A 632 21.73 -14.43 17.38
C MET A 632 21.59 -15.48 18.50
N ASP A 633 22.58 -15.62 19.38
CA ASP A 633 22.50 -16.55 20.51
C ASP A 633 21.84 -15.92 21.75
N THR A 634 21.42 -14.64 21.66
CA THR A 634 20.81 -13.93 22.79
C THR A 634 19.31 -14.27 22.89
N PRO A 635 18.84 -14.88 24.00
CA PRO A 635 17.43 -15.20 24.21
C PRO A 635 16.56 -13.94 24.25
N THR A 636 15.30 -14.03 23.81
CA THR A 636 14.38 -12.88 23.83
C THR A 636 13.18 -13.09 24.77
N ASP A 637 12.93 -12.12 25.64
CA ASP A 637 11.68 -12.00 26.43
C ASP A 637 10.51 -11.45 25.57
N ILE A 638 10.78 -11.06 24.32
CA ILE A 638 9.80 -10.43 23.43
C ILE A 638 8.94 -11.51 22.78
N GLU A 639 7.78 -11.78 23.38
CA GLU A 639 6.67 -12.48 22.72
C GLU A 639 6.24 -11.72 21.45
N ASP A 640 6.64 -12.27 20.30
CA ASP A 640 5.85 -12.36 19.08
C ASP A 640 5.16 -11.09 18.55
N LEU A 641 5.93 -10.21 17.91
CA LEU A 641 5.39 -9.34 16.85
C LEU A 641 6.30 -9.36 15.63
N PRO A 642 6.15 -10.35 14.72
CA PRO A 642 7.10 -10.63 13.63
C PRO A 642 7.28 -9.54 12.56
N HIS A 643 6.69 -8.34 12.72
CA HIS A 643 6.60 -7.32 11.66
C HIS A 643 6.84 -5.88 12.11
N LYS A 644 7.03 -5.63 13.41
CA LYS A 644 7.38 -4.31 13.90
C LYS A 644 8.71 -4.41 14.58
N ALA A 645 9.76 -3.92 13.91
CA ALA A 645 10.90 -3.45 14.67
C ALA A 645 10.37 -2.33 15.58
N LEU A 646 10.22 -2.64 16.85
CA LEU A 646 10.41 -1.61 17.85
C LEU A 646 11.85 -1.16 17.63
N ILE A 647 12.11 0.15 17.44
CA ILE A 647 13.44 0.64 17.81
C ILE A 647 13.62 0.07 19.21
N PRO A 648 14.57 -0.85 19.44
CA PRO A 648 14.57 -1.57 20.69
C PRO A 648 14.68 -0.50 21.78
N LYS A 649 14.10 -0.74 22.97
CA LYS A 649 14.27 0.17 24.12
C LYS A 649 15.74 0.12 24.53
N LEU A 650 16.62 0.66 23.69
CA LEU A 650 18.04 0.68 23.88
C LEU A 650 18.32 1.95 24.66
N ASP A 651 19.10 1.82 25.70
CA ASP A 651 19.71 2.96 26.40
C ASP A 651 20.74 3.70 25.51
N LYS A 652 20.83 3.33 24.23
CA LYS A 652 21.69 3.92 23.21
C LYS A 652 20.97 5.02 22.44
N SER A 653 21.68 6.12 22.18
CA SER A 653 21.25 7.13 21.21
C SER A 653 21.10 6.49 19.81
N VAL A 654 20.11 6.95 19.03
CA VAL A 654 19.85 6.50 17.66
C VAL A 654 21.11 6.56 16.78
N GLN A 655 21.98 7.56 16.97
CA GLN A 655 23.22 7.69 16.21
C GLN A 655 24.21 6.55 16.46
N ASN A 656 24.17 5.95 17.65
CA ASN A 656 25.08 4.90 18.09
C ASN A 656 24.54 3.48 17.84
N LEU A 657 23.37 3.36 17.20
CA LEU A 657 22.80 2.06 16.87
C LEU A 657 23.64 1.32 15.83
N GLU A 658 23.92 0.05 16.05
CA GLU A 658 24.56 -0.87 15.10
C GLU A 658 23.55 -1.91 14.61
N LEU A 659 23.85 -2.59 13.50
CA LEU A 659 22.97 -3.65 12.97
C LEU A 659 22.79 -4.81 13.95
N SER A 660 23.82 -5.12 14.73
CA SER A 660 23.78 -6.15 15.78
C SER A 660 22.80 -5.84 16.90
N ASP A 661 22.45 -4.56 17.14
CA ASP A 661 21.48 -4.18 18.17
C ASP A 661 20.04 -4.65 17.86
N PHE A 662 19.80 -5.07 16.61
CA PHE A 662 18.51 -5.58 16.15
C PHE A 662 18.50 -7.11 15.99
N ALA A 663 19.63 -7.79 16.17
CA ALA A 663 19.74 -9.24 16.10
C ALA A 663 19.44 -9.89 17.47
N ASN A 664 18.80 -11.04 17.45
CA ASN A 664 18.52 -11.90 18.61
C ASN A 664 18.22 -13.34 18.12
N GLU A 665 17.80 -14.25 19.01
CA GLU A 665 17.43 -15.63 18.60
C GLU A 665 16.38 -15.71 17.48
N GLY A 666 15.50 -14.70 17.37
CA GLY A 666 14.53 -14.59 16.26
C GLY A 666 15.18 -14.41 14.89
N SER A 667 16.44 -13.99 14.82
CA SER A 667 17.21 -13.92 13.57
C SER A 667 17.42 -15.30 12.92
N LEU A 668 17.43 -16.39 13.71
CA LEU A 668 17.57 -17.75 13.18
C LEU A 668 16.36 -18.20 12.34
N LEU A 669 15.19 -17.56 12.51
CA LEU A 669 13.99 -17.83 11.71
C LEU A 669 14.21 -17.56 10.21
N PHE A 670 15.11 -16.63 9.87
CA PHE A 670 15.48 -16.34 8.49
C PHE A 670 15.98 -17.59 7.76
N PHE A 671 16.98 -18.25 8.36
CA PHE A 671 17.64 -19.44 7.82
C PHE A 671 16.69 -20.63 7.81
N LYS A 672 15.92 -20.81 8.89
CA LYS A 672 14.90 -21.86 9.01
C LYS A 672 13.85 -21.76 7.89
N LYS A 673 13.37 -20.55 7.56
CA LYS A 673 12.40 -20.34 6.49
C LYS A 673 12.98 -20.55 5.09
N LEU A 674 14.27 -20.28 4.90
CA LEU A 674 14.98 -20.59 3.65
C LEU A 674 15.37 -22.07 3.53
N GLY A 675 15.32 -22.83 4.62
CA GLY A 675 15.63 -24.26 4.64
C GLY A 675 17.13 -24.57 4.54
N VAL A 676 17.99 -23.63 4.94
CA VAL A 676 19.45 -23.81 4.91
C VAL A 676 20.01 -23.47 6.28
N GLU A 677 20.64 -24.43 6.94
CA GLU A 677 21.31 -24.23 8.23
C GLU A 677 22.57 -23.35 8.02
N PRO A 678 22.78 -22.29 8.82
CA PRO A 678 23.87 -21.35 8.63
C PRO A 678 25.19 -21.87 9.23
N GLU A 679 25.69 -23.02 8.77
CA GLU A 679 26.94 -23.63 9.29
C GLU A 679 28.15 -22.68 9.25
N PHE A 680 28.16 -21.76 8.28
CA PHE A 680 29.17 -20.70 8.18
C PHE A 680 29.25 -19.83 9.43
N SER A 681 28.16 -19.66 10.20
CA SER A 681 28.14 -18.81 11.39
C SER A 681 29.06 -19.31 12.51
N LYS A 682 29.42 -20.61 12.49
CA LYS A 682 30.39 -21.24 13.40
C LYS A 682 31.84 -20.91 13.06
N LYS A 683 32.10 -20.30 11.90
CA LYS A 683 33.43 -19.93 11.39
C LYS A 683 33.64 -18.43 11.44
N THR A 684 34.88 -17.98 11.28
CA THR A 684 35.15 -16.54 11.23
C THR A 684 34.67 -15.93 9.91
N PRO A 685 34.20 -14.66 9.89
CA PRO A 685 33.67 -14.04 8.66
C PRO A 685 34.62 -14.02 7.46
N ASN A 686 35.94 -14.09 7.68
CA ASN A 686 36.93 -14.17 6.61
C ASN A 686 36.86 -15.50 5.83
N GLU A 687 36.38 -16.56 6.46
CA GLU A 687 36.35 -17.93 5.91
C GLU A 687 35.00 -18.27 5.24
N TRP A 688 34.01 -17.39 5.36
CA TRP A 688 32.64 -17.67 4.89
C TRP A 688 32.54 -17.87 3.38
N LYS A 689 33.38 -17.21 2.59
CA LYS A 689 33.32 -17.29 1.12
C LYS A 689 33.53 -18.71 0.59
N ASP A 690 34.25 -19.54 1.33
CA ASP A 690 34.54 -20.93 0.98
C ASP A 690 33.54 -21.91 1.61
N ASP A 691 32.62 -21.43 2.46
CA ASP A 691 31.61 -22.25 3.09
C ASP A 691 30.40 -22.51 2.18
N THR A 692 30.02 -23.77 2.03
CA THR A 692 28.90 -24.19 1.17
C THR A 692 27.56 -23.63 1.61
N SER A 693 27.31 -23.50 2.92
CA SER A 693 26.05 -22.92 3.42
C SER A 693 25.99 -21.42 3.11
N PHE A 694 27.10 -20.70 3.25
CA PHE A 694 27.19 -19.27 2.90
C PHE A 694 27.03 -19.05 1.38
N GLN A 695 27.68 -19.86 0.55
CA GLN A 695 27.52 -19.79 -0.92
C GLN A 695 26.08 -20.04 -1.35
N THR A 696 25.44 -21.07 -0.78
CA THR A 696 24.03 -21.40 -1.06
C THR A 696 23.11 -20.25 -0.65
N LEU A 697 23.23 -19.76 0.57
CA LEU A 697 22.43 -18.63 1.07
C LEU A 697 22.71 -17.34 0.30
N SER A 698 23.95 -17.10 -0.14
CA SER A 698 24.31 -15.93 -0.95
C SER A 698 23.52 -15.89 -2.27
N VAL A 699 23.34 -17.05 -2.92
CA VAL A 699 22.52 -17.17 -4.13
C VAL A 699 21.06 -16.84 -3.82
N LEU A 700 20.50 -17.44 -2.77
CA LEU A 700 19.10 -17.21 -2.37
C LEU A 700 18.85 -15.75 -2.00
N VAL A 701 19.71 -15.16 -1.18
CA VAL A 701 19.63 -13.77 -0.71
C VAL A 701 19.70 -12.82 -1.89
N ARG A 702 20.65 -13.00 -2.81
CA ARG A 702 20.77 -12.16 -4.01
C ARG A 702 19.50 -12.14 -4.85
N ASN A 703 18.76 -13.24 -4.88
CA ASN A 703 17.50 -13.35 -5.61
C ASN A 703 16.26 -13.02 -4.77
N LEU A 704 16.40 -12.82 -3.45
CA LEU A 704 15.29 -12.48 -2.56
C LEU A 704 14.70 -11.11 -2.97
N PRO A 705 13.40 -11.03 -3.29
CA PRO A 705 12.80 -9.78 -3.71
C PRO A 705 12.55 -8.87 -2.52
N THR A 706 12.98 -7.62 -2.63
CA THR A 706 12.64 -6.55 -1.68
C THR A 706 11.78 -5.45 -2.31
N THR A 707 11.28 -5.70 -3.53
CA THR A 707 10.35 -4.87 -4.29
C THR A 707 9.26 -5.75 -4.89
N ASN A 708 8.08 -5.17 -5.13
CA ASN A 708 6.93 -5.91 -5.66
C ASN A 708 6.71 -5.69 -7.17
N ASP A 709 7.73 -5.22 -7.89
CA ASP A 709 7.67 -4.87 -9.31
C ASP A 709 7.16 -6.03 -10.21
N ALA A 710 7.39 -7.28 -9.80
CA ALA A 710 6.91 -8.46 -10.52
C ALA A 710 5.38 -8.53 -10.57
N ALA A 711 4.71 -8.31 -9.44
CA ALA A 711 3.25 -8.25 -9.40
C ALA A 711 2.72 -7.01 -10.11
N GLU A 712 3.38 -5.85 -9.97
CA GLU A 712 2.99 -4.62 -10.69
C GLU A 712 3.01 -4.82 -12.22
N ARG A 713 4.02 -5.52 -12.75
CA ARG A 713 4.07 -5.89 -14.18
C ARG A 713 2.90 -6.80 -14.57
N GLY A 714 2.49 -7.72 -13.69
CA GLY A 714 1.31 -8.55 -13.87
C GLY A 714 0.01 -7.73 -13.88
N VAL A 715 -0.13 -6.77 -12.96
CA VAL A 715 -1.25 -5.81 -12.95
C VAL A 715 -1.27 -4.95 -14.22
N GLY A 716 -0.11 -4.51 -14.70
CA GLY A 716 0.03 -3.79 -15.96
C GLY A 716 -0.40 -4.63 -17.17
N LEU A 717 -0.03 -5.92 -17.18
CA LEU A 717 -0.49 -6.87 -18.19
C LEU A 717 -2.02 -7.02 -18.16
N ALA A 718 -2.61 -7.20 -16.97
CA ALA A 718 -4.06 -7.26 -16.81
C ALA A 718 -4.72 -5.99 -17.36
N ALA A 719 -4.28 -4.82 -16.91
CA ALA A 719 -4.84 -3.54 -17.35
C ALA A 719 -4.80 -3.36 -18.88
N GLN A 720 -3.77 -3.88 -19.54
CA GLN A 720 -3.63 -3.77 -21.00
C GLN A 720 -4.55 -4.75 -21.76
N PHE A 721 -4.75 -5.97 -21.24
CA PHE A 721 -5.38 -7.07 -21.99
C PHE A 721 -6.77 -7.46 -21.51
N ASN A 722 -7.22 -7.01 -20.33
CA ASN A 722 -8.44 -7.48 -19.69
C ASN A 722 -9.69 -7.43 -20.58
N ASN A 723 -9.83 -6.37 -21.38
CA ASN A 723 -10.95 -6.15 -22.27
C ASN A 723 -10.57 -6.31 -23.76
N LYS A 724 -9.42 -6.93 -24.05
CA LYS A 724 -8.92 -7.11 -25.42
C LYS A 724 -8.91 -8.58 -25.79
N LEU A 725 -9.12 -8.86 -27.08
CA LEU A 725 -8.97 -10.16 -27.74
C LEU A 725 -9.95 -11.28 -27.32
N THR A 726 -10.45 -11.30 -26.09
CA THR A 726 -11.43 -12.27 -25.62
C THR A 726 -12.34 -11.68 -24.53
N LYS A 727 -13.59 -12.16 -24.49
CA LYS A 727 -14.53 -11.89 -23.40
C LYS A 727 -14.53 -13.00 -22.34
N SER A 728 -14.05 -14.20 -22.69
CA SER A 728 -14.04 -15.39 -21.83
C SER A 728 -12.89 -15.38 -20.81
N GLU A 729 -13.20 -15.66 -19.54
CA GLU A 729 -12.27 -15.65 -18.40
C GLU A 729 -11.25 -16.78 -18.50
N SER A 730 -11.67 -17.98 -18.88
CA SER A 730 -10.74 -19.10 -19.09
C SER A 730 -9.74 -18.78 -20.21
N GLN A 731 -10.20 -18.21 -21.33
CA GLN A 731 -9.29 -17.76 -22.38
C GLN A 731 -8.40 -16.59 -21.95
N ARG A 732 -8.88 -15.73 -21.05
CA ARG A 732 -8.15 -14.55 -20.56
C ARG A 732 -6.94 -14.96 -19.73
N GLN A 733 -7.06 -15.99 -18.87
CA GLN A 733 -5.92 -16.53 -18.13
C GLN A 733 -4.84 -17.09 -19.05
N GLY A 734 -5.23 -17.91 -20.04
CA GLY A 734 -4.30 -18.42 -21.05
C GLY A 734 -3.66 -17.29 -21.89
N LEU A 735 -4.41 -16.23 -22.22
CA LEU A 735 -3.88 -15.05 -22.90
C LEU A 735 -2.80 -14.34 -22.05
N TYR A 736 -3.03 -14.14 -20.76
CA TYR A 736 -2.03 -13.54 -19.88
C TYR A 736 -0.74 -14.36 -19.85
N LEU A 737 -0.84 -15.68 -19.73
CA LEU A 737 0.33 -16.57 -19.74
C LEU A 737 1.08 -16.50 -21.07
N VAL A 738 0.38 -16.58 -22.21
CA VAL A 738 0.99 -16.47 -23.55
C VAL A 738 1.75 -15.15 -23.70
N VAL A 739 1.11 -14.03 -23.37
CA VAL A 739 1.75 -12.71 -23.53
C VAL A 739 2.91 -12.52 -22.55
N ALA A 740 2.78 -12.99 -21.31
CA ALA A 740 3.86 -12.93 -20.32
C ALA A 740 5.08 -13.76 -20.76
N ASN A 741 4.86 -14.98 -21.26
CA ASN A 741 5.93 -15.86 -21.72
C ASN A 741 6.59 -15.32 -23.00
N ASP A 742 5.80 -14.84 -23.97
CA ASP A 742 6.36 -14.23 -25.18
C ASP A 742 7.18 -12.97 -24.87
N ARG A 743 6.72 -12.12 -23.94
CA ARG A 743 7.49 -10.96 -23.47
C ARG A 743 8.85 -11.34 -22.89
N LYS A 744 8.93 -12.46 -22.18
CA LYS A 744 10.19 -12.97 -21.62
C LYS A 744 11.10 -13.52 -22.71
N ALA A 745 10.56 -14.35 -23.60
CA ALA A 745 11.32 -14.98 -24.68
C ALA A 745 11.86 -13.94 -25.68
N ASN A 746 11.10 -12.87 -25.91
CA ASN A 746 11.39 -11.83 -26.90
C ASN A 746 11.57 -10.46 -26.21
N LYS A 747 12.30 -10.40 -25.10
CA LYS A 747 12.91 -9.13 -24.63
C LYS A 747 13.90 -8.73 -25.74
N GLN A 748 13.68 -7.58 -26.38
CA GLN A 748 14.57 -7.09 -27.43
C GLN A 748 16.02 -7.13 -26.91
N LYS A 749 16.89 -7.80 -27.67
CA LYS A 749 18.35 -7.71 -27.54
C LYS A 749 18.82 -6.29 -27.84
#